data_AF-A0A9J8AXL2-F1
#
_entry.id   AF-A0A9J8AXL2-F1
#
_cell.length_a   1.000
_cell.length_b   1.000
_cell.length_c   1.000
_cell.angle_alpha   90.00
_cell.angle_beta   90.00
_cell.angle_gamma   90.00
#
_symmetry.space_group_name_H-M   'P 1'
#
loop_
_entity.id
_entity.type
_entity.pdbx_description
1 polymer ?
#
loop_
_entity_poly.entity_id
_entity_poly.type
_entity_poly.pdbx_seq_one_letter_code
_entity_poly.pdbx_strand_id
1 'polypeptide(L)'
;NCMDCVEEEVDFNWEEYLEETGATAAPHTSFRHVELSLQSSFQPGMKLEVANKGSLDTYWVATIITTCGQLLLLRYCGYGDDRKTDFWCDVMTAELHPVGWCAQNNKTLQPPEAIKEKYSDWTEFLIKELTGSRTAPANLLEGPLRGKNTVDLIVVGCILEVRDAFEPSVYWAARVQCNVGGRLCLSYVGVNDSAYDMWMFYLDTRLRPLGWAKENNLSLKPPTALKSPLPLEVFKVCVCVTHSFRAGMKLEMVSPSEPFHICPVSVTKVYNEYYFQITVDDLTAEATPTHVVCHADSPGILPVQWCLKNGVGLERPQGFESQDFDWADYLKHTGAEAAPDVCFPNASQSRGFCKDMWLEAVNPLQPSELCVARITQVKGRLLWLRLEGLTKPQPDCIVDVESMSIFPVGWCEANAYPLTHLLKTVCKCLVNGKYCCSQLFINHRCFSGPYLNKGRIAELPKAVGPGKCAVVLKEILTMLINSAYKPGRVLRELQMVEDPQWNCQEETLKAKYKGKSYRSTMRIVRTGDQVSEFCRRVCERLQCCPNLFGPTIVSDKCPENCFSQTKTKYTYYKKRKVGRPSLGENAQDGDMSKPARRRKKRKAIFVQKKRRTSIVGYHTTESPQVCQTKNTHSEIFTCISLATPESKQMQAHIREDRLVLETNPLEWSVSDVVDFITSTDCASLAKIFQEQDIDGQALLLLTLPTVQECMDLKLGPAIKLCHQIERVKVAFYSQFAN
;
A
#
# COMPACT_ATOMS: atom_id res chain seq x y z
N ASN A 1 33.78 11.33 -20.55
CA ASN A 1 33.03 10.06 -20.66
C ASN A 1 33.05 9.36 -19.32
N CYS A 2 31.99 9.51 -18.53
CA CYS A 2 31.56 8.41 -17.66
C CYS A 2 30.63 7.53 -18.51
N MET A 3 30.68 6.23 -18.31
CA MET A 3 29.82 5.28 -19.02
C MET A 3 28.51 5.11 -18.28
N ASP A 4 27.43 5.03 -19.06
CA ASP A 4 26.25 4.19 -18.85
C ASP A 4 25.70 4.17 -17.40
N CYS A 5 24.89 5.19 -17.09
CA CYS A 5 23.95 5.12 -15.97
C CYS A 5 22.87 4.09 -16.31
N VAL A 6 22.99 2.87 -15.77
CA VAL A 6 21.87 1.92 -15.77
C VAL A 6 20.83 2.43 -14.79
N GLU A 7 19.63 2.70 -15.29
CA GLU A 7 18.46 2.98 -14.47
C GLU A 7 17.98 1.66 -13.87
N GLU A 8 18.52 1.30 -12.70
CA GLU A 8 17.94 0.23 -11.89
C GLU A 8 16.57 0.69 -11.39
N GLU A 9 15.51 0.03 -11.87
CA GLU A 9 14.17 0.05 -11.28
C GLU A 9 14.25 -0.56 -9.87
N VAL A 10 14.70 0.25 -8.92
CA VAL A 10 14.62 -0.09 -7.50
C VAL A 10 13.17 0.14 -7.11
N ASP A 11 12.47 -0.92 -6.72
CA ASP A 11 11.11 -0.88 -6.19
C ASP A 11 10.93 0.29 -5.20
N PHE A 12 9.81 0.99 -5.28
CA PHE A 12 9.46 2.03 -4.32
C PHE A 12 8.51 1.44 -3.29
N ASN A 13 8.94 1.47 -2.03
CA ASN A 13 8.17 0.99 -0.90
C ASN A 13 7.76 2.19 -0.03
N TRP A 14 6.46 2.32 0.25
CA TRP A 14 5.93 3.41 1.06
C TRP A 14 6.37 3.35 2.52
N GLU A 15 6.56 2.16 3.10
CA GLU A 15 6.99 1.97 4.49
C GLU A 15 8.42 2.55 4.68
N GLU A 16 9.38 2.21 3.80
CA GLU A 16 10.72 2.83 3.77
C GLU A 16 10.65 4.35 3.46
N TYR A 17 9.82 4.77 2.50
CA TYR A 17 9.76 6.18 2.10
C TYR A 17 9.25 7.11 3.20
N LEU A 18 8.15 6.73 3.86
CA LEU A 18 7.56 7.52 4.96
C LEU A 18 8.50 7.54 6.18
N GLU A 19 9.21 6.44 6.48
CA GLU A 19 10.21 6.41 7.56
C GLU A 19 11.46 7.25 7.27
N GLU A 20 12.00 7.24 6.04
CA GLU A 20 13.21 8.02 5.70
C GLU A 20 12.94 9.52 5.56
N THR A 21 11.74 9.90 5.10
CA THR A 21 11.36 11.31 4.93
C THR A 21 10.73 11.93 6.18
N GLY A 22 10.04 11.14 7.01
CA GLY A 22 9.13 11.65 8.03
C GLY A 22 7.81 12.19 7.47
N ALA A 23 7.47 11.83 6.23
CA ALA A 23 6.22 12.22 5.58
C ALA A 23 4.98 11.57 6.25
N THR A 24 3.84 12.25 6.15
CA THR A 24 2.56 11.79 6.68
C THR A 24 1.66 11.33 5.54
N ALA A 25 1.10 10.12 5.62
CA ALA A 25 0.08 9.65 4.69
C ALA A 25 -1.28 10.31 5.00
N ALA A 26 -2.11 10.54 3.99
CA ALA A 26 -3.51 10.93 4.19
C ALA A 26 -4.31 9.80 4.88
N PRO A 27 -5.23 10.10 5.82
CA PRO A 27 -6.01 9.08 6.52
C PRO A 27 -6.90 8.26 5.56
N HIS A 28 -7.02 6.95 5.79
CA HIS A 28 -7.85 6.08 4.95
C HIS A 28 -9.33 6.44 4.98
N THR A 29 -9.82 6.92 6.13
CA THR A 29 -11.19 7.41 6.34
C THR A 29 -11.50 8.72 5.61
N SER A 30 -10.51 9.38 5.01
CA SER A 30 -10.73 10.50 4.08
C SER A 30 -11.15 10.01 2.68
N PHE A 31 -10.91 8.75 2.32
CA PHE A 31 -11.15 8.19 0.98
C PHE A 31 -12.46 7.39 0.92
N ARG A 32 -13.59 8.10 1.07
CA ARG A 32 -14.93 7.53 1.21
C ARG A 32 -15.29 6.44 0.18
N HIS A 33 -14.89 6.59 -1.09
CA HIS A 33 -15.21 5.61 -2.13
C HIS A 33 -14.47 4.27 -1.93
N VAL A 34 -13.32 4.26 -1.26
CA VAL A 34 -12.60 3.06 -0.82
C VAL A 34 -13.26 2.45 0.42
N GLU A 35 -13.72 3.25 1.39
CA GLU A 35 -14.52 2.74 2.52
C GLU A 35 -15.79 2.02 2.01
N LEU A 36 -16.50 2.65 1.07
CA LEU A 36 -17.71 2.11 0.44
C LEU A 36 -17.46 0.84 -0.38
N SER A 37 -16.22 0.58 -0.83
CA SER A 37 -15.84 -0.63 -1.56
C SER A 37 -15.48 -1.80 -0.65
N LEU A 38 -14.97 -1.52 0.56
CA LEU A 38 -14.69 -2.53 1.59
C LEU A 38 -15.96 -2.95 2.37
N GLN A 39 -17.00 -2.11 2.41
CA GLN A 39 -18.28 -2.43 3.02
C GLN A 39 -18.99 -3.61 2.32
N SER A 40 -19.37 -4.62 3.12
CA SER A 40 -20.10 -5.83 2.68
C SER A 40 -21.33 -5.52 1.82
N SER A 41 -21.61 -6.41 0.86
CA SER A 41 -22.86 -6.42 0.08
C SER A 41 -24.10 -6.71 0.94
N PHE A 42 -23.92 -7.39 2.09
CA PHE A 42 -24.96 -7.58 3.09
C PHE A 42 -25.10 -6.36 3.98
N GLN A 43 -26.31 -6.11 4.49
CA GLN A 43 -26.61 -4.95 5.33
C GLN A 43 -27.31 -5.38 6.63
N PRO A 44 -27.03 -4.74 7.78
CA PRO A 44 -27.78 -4.93 9.01
C PRO A 44 -29.29 -4.76 8.79
N GLY A 45 -30.10 -5.57 9.48
CA GLY A 45 -31.55 -5.61 9.34
C GLY A 45 -32.07 -6.43 8.15
N MET A 46 -31.22 -6.90 7.23
CA MET A 46 -31.63 -7.93 6.27
C MET A 46 -31.98 -9.23 6.99
N LYS A 47 -32.97 -9.97 6.49
CA LYS A 47 -33.38 -11.29 6.99
C LYS A 47 -33.03 -12.40 6.00
N LEU A 48 -32.78 -13.61 6.50
CA LEU A 48 -32.46 -14.80 5.71
C LEU A 48 -32.87 -16.07 6.48
N GLU A 49 -32.88 -17.22 5.80
CA GLU A 49 -33.13 -18.54 6.38
C GLU A 49 -31.80 -19.26 6.66
N VAL A 50 -31.64 -19.83 7.86
CA VAL A 50 -30.43 -20.51 8.34
C VAL A 50 -30.79 -21.93 8.76
N ALA A 51 -29.97 -22.93 8.42
CA ALA A 51 -30.17 -24.29 8.92
C ALA A 51 -30.13 -24.35 10.47
N ASN A 52 -30.98 -25.17 11.07
CA ASN A 52 -31.01 -25.35 12.52
C ASN A 52 -29.91 -26.33 12.97
N LYS A 53 -29.04 -25.89 13.89
CA LYS A 53 -28.01 -26.72 14.53
C LYS A 53 -28.63 -27.84 15.39
N GLY A 54 -28.98 -28.96 14.77
CA GLY A 54 -29.51 -30.16 15.42
C GLY A 54 -30.69 -30.85 14.72
N SER A 55 -31.24 -30.29 13.64
CA SER A 55 -32.38 -30.89 12.92
C SER A 55 -32.25 -30.71 11.41
N LEU A 56 -31.86 -31.79 10.73
CA LEU A 56 -31.75 -31.88 9.27
C LEU A 56 -33.07 -31.45 8.60
N ASP A 57 -32.96 -30.81 7.43
CA ASP A 57 -34.09 -30.29 6.64
C ASP A 57 -34.98 -29.25 7.34
N THR A 58 -34.56 -28.72 8.49
CA THR A 58 -35.22 -27.60 9.18
C THR A 58 -34.34 -26.36 9.25
N TYR A 59 -34.97 -25.22 9.04
CA TYR A 59 -34.32 -23.91 8.99
C TYR A 59 -35.10 -22.93 9.87
N TRP A 60 -34.51 -21.79 10.20
CA TRP A 60 -35.23 -20.68 10.82
C TRP A 60 -34.79 -19.32 10.28
N VAL A 61 -35.70 -18.35 10.35
CA VAL A 61 -35.42 -16.98 9.92
C VAL A 61 -34.50 -16.30 10.93
N ALA A 62 -33.38 -15.76 10.46
CA ALA A 62 -32.50 -14.91 11.24
C ALA A 62 -32.40 -13.50 10.62
N THR A 63 -32.06 -12.52 11.45
CA THR A 63 -31.76 -11.14 11.05
C THR A 63 -30.26 -10.90 11.16
N ILE A 64 -29.66 -10.26 10.15
CA ILE A 64 -28.26 -9.82 10.17
C ILE A 64 -28.14 -8.64 11.15
N ILE A 65 -27.39 -8.82 12.23
CA ILE A 65 -27.13 -7.81 13.26
C ILE A 65 -25.94 -6.92 12.84
N THR A 66 -24.85 -7.53 12.34
CA THR A 66 -23.72 -6.81 11.73
C THR A 66 -22.96 -7.71 10.75
N THR A 67 -22.02 -7.14 10.00
CA THR A 67 -21.22 -7.84 8.99
C THR A 67 -19.73 -7.60 9.20
N CYS A 68 -18.91 -8.63 8.98
CA CYS A 68 -17.45 -8.59 9.06
C CYS A 68 -16.90 -9.34 7.83
N GLY A 69 -16.79 -8.64 6.70
CA GLY A 69 -16.42 -9.26 5.42
C GLY A 69 -17.45 -10.30 4.98
N GLN A 70 -17.06 -11.58 5.03
CA GLN A 70 -17.89 -12.75 4.69
C GLN A 70 -18.61 -13.34 5.92
N LEU A 71 -18.29 -12.88 7.13
CA LEU A 71 -18.97 -13.30 8.36
C LEU A 71 -20.18 -12.40 8.64
N LEU A 72 -21.30 -13.01 8.99
CA LEU A 72 -22.52 -12.33 9.45
C LEU A 72 -22.75 -12.65 10.93
N LEU A 73 -22.99 -11.64 11.75
CA LEU A 73 -23.56 -11.86 13.08
C LEU A 73 -25.07 -11.97 12.92
N LEU A 74 -25.64 -13.11 13.27
CA LEU A 74 -27.05 -13.43 13.07
C LEU A 74 -27.77 -13.56 14.41
N ARG A 75 -29.01 -13.07 14.48
CA ARG A 75 -29.95 -13.41 15.56
C ARG A 75 -31.20 -14.06 14.98
N TYR A 76 -31.59 -15.21 15.50
CA TYR A 76 -32.85 -15.87 15.13
C TYR A 76 -34.07 -14.98 15.50
N CYS A 77 -35.04 -14.87 14.60
CA CYS A 77 -36.27 -14.11 14.83
C CYS A 77 -37.06 -14.76 15.99
N GLY A 78 -37.51 -13.92 16.94
CA GLY A 78 -38.22 -14.34 18.15
C GLY A 78 -37.43 -14.21 19.45
N TYR A 79 -36.10 -14.06 19.41
CA TYR A 79 -35.31 -13.74 20.62
C TYR A 79 -35.47 -12.28 21.08
N GLY A 80 -35.71 -11.34 20.15
CA GLY A 80 -35.83 -9.91 20.45
C GLY A 80 -34.44 -9.25 20.53
N ASP A 81 -34.17 -8.49 21.60
CA ASP A 81 -32.92 -7.74 21.78
C ASP A 81 -31.81 -8.49 22.54
N ASP A 82 -31.99 -9.79 22.85
CA ASP A 82 -31.01 -10.55 23.62
C ASP A 82 -29.76 -10.93 22.80
N ARG A 83 -28.74 -10.07 22.90
CA ARG A 83 -27.43 -10.23 22.26
C ARG A 83 -26.68 -11.51 22.67
N LYS A 84 -27.05 -12.18 23.76
CA LYS A 84 -26.45 -13.47 24.16
C LYS A 84 -26.84 -14.62 23.23
N THR A 85 -27.81 -14.38 22.34
CA THR A 85 -28.33 -15.35 21.37
C THR A 85 -27.87 -15.05 19.94
N ASP A 86 -26.98 -14.07 19.79
CA ASP A 86 -26.31 -13.74 18.53
C ASP A 86 -25.22 -14.78 18.25
N PHE A 87 -25.17 -15.28 17.02
CA PHE A 87 -24.16 -16.24 16.59
C PHE A 87 -23.52 -15.80 15.28
N TRP A 88 -22.20 -15.99 15.17
CA TRP A 88 -21.49 -15.75 13.93
C TRP A 88 -21.75 -16.88 12.92
N CYS A 89 -21.89 -16.51 11.66
CA CYS A 89 -22.20 -17.40 10.56
C CYS A 89 -21.37 -17.01 9.34
N ASP A 90 -20.54 -17.94 8.84
CA ASP A 90 -19.75 -17.73 7.63
C ASP A 90 -20.62 -17.97 6.38
N VAL A 91 -20.72 -16.95 5.53
CA VAL A 91 -21.47 -17.06 4.27
C VAL A 91 -20.88 -18.13 3.35
N MET A 92 -19.59 -18.45 3.42
CA MET A 92 -18.95 -19.42 2.52
C MET A 92 -19.20 -20.89 2.89
N THR A 93 -19.46 -21.21 4.16
CA THR A 93 -19.67 -22.59 4.63
C THR A 93 -21.10 -22.91 5.08
N ALA A 94 -21.81 -21.99 5.74
CA ALA A 94 -23.13 -22.29 6.32
C ALA A 94 -24.26 -22.44 5.27
N GLU A 95 -25.28 -23.24 5.56
CA GLU A 95 -26.50 -23.27 4.74
C GLU A 95 -27.36 -22.04 5.05
N LEU A 96 -27.25 -21.04 4.16
CA LEU A 96 -27.96 -19.77 4.19
C LEU A 96 -28.76 -19.60 2.91
N HIS A 97 -30.01 -19.17 3.05
CA HIS A 97 -30.96 -19.06 1.95
C HIS A 97 -31.78 -17.76 2.03
N PRO A 98 -32.28 -17.21 0.90
CA PRO A 98 -33.19 -16.08 0.93
C PRO A 98 -34.53 -16.44 1.58
N VAL A 99 -35.22 -15.46 2.17
CA VAL A 99 -36.54 -15.70 2.78
C VAL A 99 -37.54 -16.20 1.73
N GLY A 100 -38.21 -17.31 2.03
CA GLY A 100 -39.11 -18.03 1.14
C GLY A 100 -38.48 -19.23 0.42
N TRP A 101 -37.19 -19.50 0.59
CA TRP A 101 -36.51 -20.64 -0.03
C TRP A 101 -37.02 -21.98 0.49
N CYS A 102 -37.27 -22.11 1.81
CA CYS A 102 -37.82 -23.32 2.40
C CYS A 102 -39.17 -23.72 1.79
N ALA A 103 -40.05 -22.74 1.59
CA ALA A 103 -41.36 -22.93 0.96
C ALA A 103 -41.24 -23.36 -0.52
N GLN A 104 -40.19 -22.94 -1.23
CA GLN A 104 -39.92 -23.35 -2.62
C GLN A 104 -39.32 -24.77 -2.70
N ASN A 105 -38.53 -25.17 -1.69
CA ASN A 105 -37.76 -26.42 -1.68
C ASN A 105 -38.39 -27.54 -0.81
N ASN A 106 -39.62 -27.36 -0.34
CA ASN A 106 -40.34 -28.26 0.56
C ASN A 106 -39.57 -28.56 1.88
N LYS A 107 -38.88 -27.57 2.42
CA LYS A 107 -38.19 -27.62 3.73
C LYS A 107 -39.03 -26.93 4.80
N THR A 108 -38.77 -27.25 6.07
CA THR A 108 -39.61 -26.76 7.19
C THR A 108 -38.96 -25.59 7.91
N LEU A 109 -39.69 -24.47 8.04
CA LEU A 109 -39.33 -23.43 9.01
C LEU A 109 -39.74 -23.88 10.42
N GLN A 110 -38.77 -24.13 11.29
CA GLN A 110 -38.99 -24.54 12.68
C GLN A 110 -38.22 -23.61 13.64
N PRO A 111 -38.88 -23.02 14.65
CA PRO A 111 -38.22 -22.16 15.64
C PRO A 111 -37.26 -22.98 16.53
N PRO A 112 -36.09 -22.41 16.91
CA PRO A 112 -35.20 -23.01 17.90
C PRO A 112 -35.92 -23.35 19.21
N GLU A 113 -35.60 -24.50 19.78
CA GLU A 113 -36.33 -25.10 20.91
C GLU A 113 -36.48 -24.14 22.11
N ALA A 114 -35.45 -23.34 22.40
CA ALA A 114 -35.44 -22.37 23.50
C ALA A 114 -36.39 -21.16 23.34
N ILE A 115 -36.96 -20.93 22.15
CA ILE A 115 -38.03 -19.94 21.94
C ILE A 115 -39.35 -20.56 21.49
N LYS A 116 -39.39 -21.83 21.09
CA LYS A 116 -40.53 -22.54 20.47
C LYS A 116 -41.90 -22.34 21.15
N GLU A 117 -41.93 -22.27 22.48
CA GLU A 117 -43.16 -22.08 23.29
C GLU A 117 -43.52 -20.59 23.53
N LYS A 118 -42.67 -19.64 23.12
CA LYS A 118 -42.82 -18.19 23.39
C LYS A 118 -43.96 -17.52 22.61
N TYR A 119 -44.40 -18.13 21.51
CA TYR A 119 -45.50 -17.63 20.67
C TYR A 119 -46.44 -18.78 20.29
N SER A 120 -47.74 -18.53 20.33
CA SER A 120 -48.78 -19.52 20.01
C SER A 120 -49.03 -19.70 18.51
N ASP A 121 -48.80 -18.66 17.71
CA ASP A 121 -48.82 -18.72 16.25
C ASP A 121 -47.54 -18.11 15.67
N TRP A 122 -46.67 -18.98 15.16
CA TRP A 122 -45.43 -18.60 14.49
C TRP A 122 -45.65 -18.04 13.09
N THR A 123 -46.79 -18.33 12.47
CA THR A 123 -47.18 -17.80 11.15
C THR A 123 -47.53 -16.32 11.27
N GLU A 124 -48.38 -15.94 12.22
CA GLU A 124 -48.72 -14.54 12.49
C GLU A 124 -47.46 -13.75 12.90
N PHE A 125 -46.63 -14.33 13.77
CA PHE A 125 -45.34 -13.74 14.16
C PHE A 125 -44.42 -13.50 12.96
N LEU A 126 -44.20 -14.50 12.10
CA LEU A 126 -43.36 -14.35 10.91
C LEU A 126 -43.94 -13.39 9.88
N ILE A 127 -45.27 -13.36 9.67
CA ILE A 127 -45.91 -12.37 8.79
C ILE A 127 -45.60 -10.95 9.29
N LYS A 128 -45.73 -10.72 10.60
CA LYS A 128 -45.45 -9.40 11.22
C LYS A 128 -43.97 -9.02 11.15
N GLU A 129 -43.06 -9.96 11.37
CA GLU A 129 -41.60 -9.72 11.29
C GLU A 129 -41.09 -9.53 9.85
N LEU A 130 -41.68 -10.24 8.87
CA LEU A 130 -41.20 -10.24 7.50
C LEU A 130 -41.80 -9.10 6.65
N THR A 131 -43.00 -8.64 6.97
CA THR A 131 -43.70 -7.59 6.22
C THR A 131 -42.92 -6.27 6.26
N GLY A 132 -42.49 -5.78 5.10
CA GLY A 132 -41.65 -4.57 4.97
C GLY A 132 -40.15 -4.79 5.25
N SER A 133 -39.74 -5.99 5.68
CA SER A 133 -38.33 -6.34 5.81
C SER A 133 -37.66 -6.59 4.45
N ARG A 134 -36.32 -6.54 4.40
CA ARG A 134 -35.55 -6.91 3.21
C ARG A 134 -34.94 -8.30 3.40
N THR A 135 -35.17 -9.21 2.45
CA THR A 135 -34.36 -10.44 2.39
C THR A 135 -32.92 -10.11 1.98
N ALA A 136 -31.96 -10.91 2.44
CA ALA A 136 -30.64 -10.96 1.83
C ALA A 136 -30.74 -11.48 0.37
N PRO A 137 -29.95 -10.97 -0.58
CA PRO A 137 -29.99 -11.42 -1.98
C PRO A 137 -29.51 -12.87 -2.16
N ALA A 138 -30.30 -13.68 -2.86
CA ALA A 138 -30.04 -15.11 -3.08
C ALA A 138 -28.64 -15.38 -3.68
N ASN A 139 -28.22 -14.56 -4.65
CA ASN A 139 -26.93 -14.69 -5.32
C ASN A 139 -25.71 -14.41 -4.43
N LEU A 140 -25.90 -13.79 -3.25
CA LEU A 140 -24.80 -13.56 -2.30
C LEU A 140 -24.69 -14.69 -1.27
N LEU A 141 -25.77 -15.47 -1.10
CA LEU A 141 -25.81 -16.64 -0.23
C LEU A 141 -25.48 -17.94 -0.99
N GLU A 142 -25.86 -18.02 -2.26
CA GLU A 142 -25.81 -19.23 -3.08
C GLU A 142 -25.01 -19.05 -4.39
N GLY A 143 -24.42 -20.15 -4.88
CA GLY A 143 -23.81 -20.22 -6.22
C GLY A 143 -22.46 -19.48 -6.39
N PRO A 144 -22.03 -19.19 -7.64
CA PRO A 144 -20.69 -18.65 -7.94
C PRO A 144 -20.42 -17.21 -7.45
N LEU A 145 -21.45 -16.54 -6.93
CA LEU A 145 -21.42 -15.15 -6.45
C LEU A 145 -21.49 -15.07 -4.91
N ARG A 146 -21.60 -16.23 -4.24
CA ARG A 146 -21.61 -16.43 -2.79
C ARG A 146 -20.45 -15.70 -2.09
N GLY A 147 -20.78 -14.96 -1.03
CA GLY A 147 -19.83 -14.26 -0.14
C GLY A 147 -19.03 -13.12 -0.76
N LYS A 148 -19.32 -12.68 -1.99
CA LYS A 148 -18.54 -11.64 -2.68
C LYS A 148 -19.04 -10.21 -2.41
N ASN A 149 -18.11 -9.26 -2.37
CA ASN A 149 -18.44 -7.83 -2.29
C ASN A 149 -18.81 -7.29 -3.68
N THR A 150 -19.47 -6.12 -3.74
CA THR A 150 -19.86 -5.47 -5.01
C THR A 150 -18.70 -5.36 -6.01
N VAL A 151 -17.47 -5.14 -5.53
CA VAL A 151 -16.27 -5.11 -6.39
C VAL A 151 -15.99 -6.47 -7.03
N ASP A 152 -15.93 -7.56 -6.25
CA ASP A 152 -15.56 -8.91 -6.74
C ASP A 152 -16.62 -9.52 -7.69
N LEU A 153 -17.81 -8.91 -7.74
CA LEU A 153 -18.92 -9.29 -8.59
C LEU A 153 -18.84 -8.64 -9.98
N ILE A 154 -18.13 -7.51 -10.12
CA ILE A 154 -17.88 -6.83 -11.40
C ILE A 154 -16.62 -7.45 -12.05
N VAL A 155 -16.80 -8.56 -12.75
CA VAL A 155 -15.72 -9.33 -13.38
C VAL A 155 -15.44 -8.92 -14.83
N VAL A 156 -14.28 -9.30 -15.36
CA VAL A 156 -13.91 -9.10 -16.78
C VAL A 156 -14.98 -9.71 -17.69
N GLY A 157 -15.38 -8.97 -18.73
CA GLY A 157 -16.41 -9.38 -19.68
C GLY A 157 -17.84 -8.99 -19.29
N CYS A 158 -18.10 -8.60 -18.02
CA CYS A 158 -19.37 -8.00 -17.61
C CYS A 158 -19.72 -6.77 -18.46
N ILE A 159 -21.01 -6.47 -18.54
CA ILE A 159 -21.53 -5.32 -19.31
C ILE A 159 -22.29 -4.42 -18.34
N LEU A 160 -21.93 -3.14 -18.37
CA LEU A 160 -22.57 -2.06 -17.61
C LEU A 160 -23.17 -1.04 -18.59
N GLU A 161 -24.05 -0.19 -18.09
CA GLU A 161 -24.57 0.97 -18.80
C GLU A 161 -23.84 2.23 -18.31
N VAL A 162 -23.23 2.97 -19.22
CA VAL A 162 -22.52 4.22 -18.94
C VAL A 162 -23.36 5.37 -19.49
N ARG A 163 -23.76 6.32 -18.63
CA ARG A 163 -24.43 7.55 -19.08
C ARG A 163 -23.53 8.32 -20.03
N ASP A 164 -24.11 8.80 -21.13
CA ASP A 164 -23.45 9.72 -22.04
C ASP A 164 -22.92 10.98 -21.30
N ALA A 165 -21.83 11.53 -21.80
CA ALA A 165 -21.18 12.71 -21.22
C ALA A 165 -21.98 14.01 -21.46
N PHE A 166 -22.78 14.06 -22.52
CA PHE A 166 -23.49 15.23 -23.03
C PHE A 166 -25.03 15.05 -23.02
N GLU A 167 -25.54 13.82 -23.18
CA GLU A 167 -26.97 13.50 -23.18
C GLU A 167 -27.38 12.69 -21.92
N PRO A 168 -27.86 13.30 -20.81
CA PRO A 168 -28.15 12.55 -19.57
C PRO A 168 -29.29 11.52 -19.66
N SER A 169 -30.10 11.57 -20.73
CA SER A 169 -31.15 10.61 -21.08
C SER A 169 -30.66 9.45 -21.96
N VAL A 170 -29.36 9.40 -22.27
CA VAL A 170 -28.72 8.40 -23.12
C VAL A 170 -27.68 7.63 -22.31
N TYR A 171 -27.69 6.31 -22.51
CA TYR A 171 -26.72 5.37 -21.96
C TYR A 171 -26.10 4.57 -23.09
N TRP A 172 -24.88 4.10 -22.86
CA TRP A 172 -24.13 3.24 -23.77
C TRP A 172 -23.74 1.96 -23.05
N ALA A 173 -23.88 0.82 -23.73
CA ALA A 173 -23.37 -0.44 -23.19
C ALA A 173 -21.83 -0.43 -23.24
N ALA A 174 -21.17 -0.69 -22.11
CA ALA A 174 -19.72 -0.82 -22.02
C ALA A 174 -19.32 -2.15 -21.37
N ARG A 175 -18.22 -2.74 -21.85
CA ARG A 175 -17.66 -3.99 -21.35
C ARG A 175 -16.53 -3.70 -20.35
N VAL A 176 -16.56 -4.38 -19.22
CA VAL A 176 -15.44 -4.41 -18.25
C VAL A 176 -14.26 -5.15 -18.86
N GLN A 177 -13.17 -4.43 -19.12
CA GLN A 177 -11.90 -4.99 -19.61
C GLN A 177 -11.02 -5.42 -18.43
N CYS A 178 -10.97 -4.62 -17.36
CA CYS A 178 -10.45 -5.02 -16.06
C CYS A 178 -11.17 -4.30 -14.91
N ASN A 179 -11.02 -4.85 -13.70
CA ASN A 179 -11.44 -4.26 -12.44
C ASN A 179 -10.30 -4.50 -11.43
N VAL A 180 -9.79 -3.44 -10.83
CA VAL A 180 -8.76 -3.50 -9.80
C VAL A 180 -9.17 -2.61 -8.63
N GLY A 181 -9.49 -3.20 -7.47
CA GLY A 181 -9.94 -2.47 -6.28
C GLY A 181 -11.21 -1.63 -6.46
N GLY A 182 -12.04 -1.92 -7.46
CA GLY A 182 -13.21 -1.11 -7.83
C GLY A 182 -12.93 -0.06 -8.92
N ARG A 183 -11.67 0.11 -9.33
CA ARG A 183 -11.27 0.90 -10.51
C ARG A 183 -11.47 0.05 -11.76
N LEU A 184 -12.43 0.44 -12.60
CA LEU A 184 -12.82 -0.27 -13.82
C LEU A 184 -12.16 0.35 -15.05
N CYS A 185 -11.63 -0.49 -15.93
CA CYS A 185 -11.37 -0.14 -17.33
C CYS A 185 -12.56 -0.63 -18.16
N LEU A 186 -13.17 0.28 -18.94
CA LEU A 186 -14.40 0.01 -19.70
C LEU A 186 -14.21 0.38 -21.17
N SER A 187 -14.58 -0.51 -22.09
CA SER A 187 -14.65 -0.20 -23.53
C SER A 187 -16.10 -0.19 -24.01
N TYR A 188 -16.48 0.72 -24.91
CA TYR A 188 -17.84 0.71 -25.47
C TYR A 188 -18.10 -0.57 -26.31
N VAL A 189 -19.28 -1.15 -26.17
CA VAL A 189 -19.67 -2.36 -26.90
C VAL A 189 -19.74 -2.06 -28.40
N GLY A 190 -18.96 -2.80 -29.19
CA GLY A 190 -18.81 -2.60 -30.63
C GLY A 190 -17.56 -1.78 -31.02
N VAL A 191 -16.88 -1.16 -30.05
CA VAL A 191 -15.56 -0.54 -30.22
C VAL A 191 -14.48 -1.54 -29.82
N ASN A 192 -13.60 -1.87 -30.77
CA ASN A 192 -12.51 -2.83 -30.60
C ASN A 192 -11.13 -2.15 -30.51
N ASP A 193 -11.10 -0.82 -30.35
CA ASP A 193 -9.90 0.00 -30.26
C ASP A 193 -9.74 0.52 -28.82
N SER A 194 -8.66 0.10 -28.16
CA SER A 194 -8.35 0.48 -26.78
C SER A 194 -7.98 1.95 -26.59
N ALA A 195 -7.82 2.72 -27.68
CA ALA A 195 -7.73 4.18 -27.60
C ALA A 195 -9.01 4.85 -27.05
N TYR A 196 -10.13 4.13 -27.02
CA TYR A 196 -11.41 4.57 -26.45
C TYR A 196 -11.75 3.91 -25.11
N ASP A 197 -10.80 3.20 -24.48
CA ASP A 197 -10.97 2.64 -23.15
C ASP A 197 -11.01 3.77 -22.10
N MET A 198 -12.05 3.77 -21.26
CA MET A 198 -12.25 4.77 -20.21
C MET A 198 -12.04 4.16 -18.82
N TRP A 199 -11.44 4.93 -17.92
CA TRP A 199 -11.21 4.54 -16.53
C TRP A 199 -12.20 5.23 -15.60
N MET A 200 -12.94 4.43 -14.83
CA MET A 200 -13.99 4.91 -13.92
C MET A 200 -14.01 4.05 -12.65
N PHE A 201 -14.26 4.66 -11.49
CA PHE A 201 -14.51 3.88 -10.27
C PHE A 201 -15.96 3.39 -10.26
N TYR A 202 -16.24 2.19 -9.74
CA TYR A 202 -17.55 1.54 -9.90
C TYR A 202 -18.73 2.29 -9.24
N LEU A 203 -18.46 3.26 -8.34
CA LEU A 203 -19.46 4.13 -7.71
C LEU A 203 -19.78 5.42 -8.49
N ASP A 204 -19.13 5.65 -9.64
CA ASP A 204 -19.32 6.84 -10.49
C ASP A 204 -20.80 7.02 -10.85
N THR A 205 -21.31 8.26 -10.73
CA THR A 205 -22.74 8.57 -10.87
C THR A 205 -23.29 8.31 -12.27
N ARG A 206 -22.44 8.08 -13.28
CA ARG A 206 -22.81 7.67 -14.64
C ARG A 206 -22.95 6.15 -14.83
N LEU A 207 -22.41 5.31 -13.94
CA LEU A 207 -22.44 3.85 -14.10
C LEU A 207 -23.73 3.23 -13.57
N ARG A 208 -24.32 2.31 -14.33
CA ARG A 208 -25.52 1.55 -13.96
C ARG A 208 -25.38 0.07 -14.35
N PRO A 209 -26.05 -0.85 -13.64
CA PRO A 209 -26.16 -2.24 -14.08
C PRO A 209 -27.01 -2.34 -15.36
N LEU A 210 -26.76 -3.38 -16.18
CA LEU A 210 -27.47 -3.59 -17.44
C LEU A 210 -28.98 -3.80 -17.24
N GLY A 211 -29.79 -3.04 -17.98
CA GLY A 211 -31.26 -3.02 -17.89
C GLY A 211 -31.82 -1.74 -17.28
N TRP A 212 -31.02 -1.00 -16.49
CA TRP A 212 -31.49 0.16 -15.72
C TRP A 212 -32.07 1.27 -16.62
N ALA A 213 -31.42 1.60 -17.74
CA ALA A 213 -31.92 2.59 -18.69
C ALA A 213 -33.29 2.19 -19.25
N LYS A 214 -33.48 0.90 -19.57
CA LYS A 214 -34.77 0.38 -20.07
C LYS A 214 -35.87 0.50 -19.02
N GLU A 215 -35.58 0.16 -17.76
CA GLU A 215 -36.53 0.27 -16.64
C GLU A 215 -36.95 1.71 -16.37
N ASN A 216 -36.04 2.67 -16.57
CA ASN A 216 -36.27 4.10 -16.39
C ASN A 216 -36.80 4.80 -17.66
N ASN A 217 -37.12 4.06 -18.72
CA ASN A 217 -37.60 4.58 -20.03
C ASN A 217 -36.60 5.52 -20.74
N LEU A 218 -35.30 5.27 -20.56
CA LEU A 218 -34.19 6.03 -21.14
C LEU A 218 -33.61 5.32 -22.38
N SER A 219 -32.82 6.05 -23.18
CA SER A 219 -32.29 5.54 -24.44
C SER A 219 -30.98 4.76 -24.23
N LEU A 220 -30.87 3.55 -24.79
CA LEU A 220 -29.64 2.76 -24.81
C LEU A 220 -29.09 2.66 -26.25
N LYS A 221 -27.91 3.24 -26.50
CA LYS A 221 -27.22 3.24 -27.79
C LYS A 221 -25.98 2.31 -27.76
N PRO A 222 -25.63 1.62 -28.86
CA PRO A 222 -26.52 0.88 -29.76
C PRO A 222 -26.82 -0.52 -29.19
N PRO A 223 -28.03 -1.09 -29.38
CA PRO A 223 -28.39 -2.37 -28.80
C PRO A 223 -27.88 -3.57 -29.63
N THR A 224 -27.53 -4.65 -28.95
CA THR A 224 -27.47 -6.02 -29.50
C THR A 224 -27.84 -6.99 -28.37
N ALA A 225 -28.33 -8.20 -28.68
CA ALA A 225 -28.87 -9.15 -27.70
C ALA A 225 -27.79 -9.73 -26.77
N LEU A 226 -27.41 -8.97 -25.75
CA LEU A 226 -26.34 -9.26 -24.80
C LEU A 226 -26.94 -9.61 -23.43
N LYS A 227 -26.56 -10.77 -22.91
CA LYS A 227 -26.89 -11.21 -21.54
C LYS A 227 -25.69 -10.91 -20.64
N SER A 228 -25.90 -10.18 -19.56
CA SER A 228 -24.91 -10.02 -18.47
C SER A 228 -25.51 -10.55 -17.16
N PRO A 229 -24.76 -11.30 -16.34
CA PRO A 229 -25.30 -11.98 -15.15
C PRO A 229 -25.19 -11.14 -13.87
N LEU A 230 -25.00 -9.82 -13.96
CA LEU A 230 -24.93 -8.91 -12.81
C LEU A 230 -26.34 -8.59 -12.28
N PRO A 231 -26.69 -8.94 -11.02
CA PRO A 231 -27.97 -8.57 -10.42
C PRO A 231 -28.02 -7.07 -10.08
N LEU A 232 -29.21 -6.47 -10.13
CA LEU A 232 -29.41 -5.04 -9.83
C LEU A 232 -29.10 -4.72 -8.37
N GLU A 233 -29.44 -5.65 -7.46
CA GLU A 233 -29.35 -5.55 -6.00
C GLU A 233 -27.90 -5.47 -5.49
N VAL A 234 -26.93 -5.89 -6.32
CA VAL A 234 -25.50 -5.89 -6.01
C VAL A 234 -24.89 -4.50 -6.16
N PHE A 235 -25.44 -3.67 -7.05
CA PHE A 235 -24.82 -2.40 -7.44
C PHE A 235 -25.20 -1.29 -6.44
N LYS A 236 -24.21 -0.70 -5.77
CA LYS A 236 -24.43 0.45 -4.87
C LYS A 236 -24.71 1.71 -5.70
N VAL A 237 -25.96 1.91 -6.11
CA VAL A 237 -26.40 3.04 -6.93
C VAL A 237 -26.19 4.35 -6.16
N CYS A 238 -25.28 5.19 -6.66
CA CYS A 238 -25.13 6.56 -6.17
C CYS A 238 -26.27 7.43 -6.75
N VAL A 239 -27.16 7.90 -5.89
CA VAL A 239 -28.32 8.72 -6.26
C VAL A 239 -27.91 10.20 -6.28
N CYS A 240 -28.20 10.89 -7.38
CA CYS A 240 -27.96 12.33 -7.49
C CYS A 240 -28.95 13.11 -6.61
N VAL A 241 -28.47 14.08 -5.84
CA VAL A 241 -29.31 15.04 -5.12
C VAL A 241 -29.91 16.06 -6.10
N THR A 242 -31.11 16.56 -5.81
CA THR A 242 -31.76 17.61 -6.61
C THR A 242 -31.04 18.96 -6.49
N HIS A 243 -31.12 19.80 -7.52
CA HIS A 243 -30.39 21.07 -7.58
C HIS A 243 -31.28 22.31 -7.75
N SER A 244 -30.73 23.49 -7.43
CA SER A 244 -31.40 24.80 -7.61
C SER A 244 -30.87 25.66 -8.77
N PHE A 245 -29.93 25.15 -9.56
CA PHE A 245 -29.38 25.86 -10.73
C PHE A 245 -30.45 26.16 -11.80
N ARG A 246 -30.28 27.29 -12.49
CA ARG A 246 -31.12 27.76 -13.61
C ARG A 246 -30.24 28.13 -14.80
N ALA A 247 -30.77 28.01 -16.02
CA ALA A 247 -30.07 28.49 -17.21
C ALA A 247 -29.82 30.01 -17.12
N GLY A 248 -28.63 30.46 -17.55
CA GLY A 248 -28.16 31.84 -17.41
C GLY A 248 -27.38 32.14 -16.13
N MET A 249 -27.37 31.23 -15.14
CA MET A 249 -26.53 31.41 -13.95
C MET A 249 -25.05 31.18 -14.25
N LYS A 250 -24.18 32.03 -13.71
CA LYS A 250 -22.71 31.86 -13.74
C LYS A 250 -22.17 31.33 -12.41
N LEU A 251 -21.09 30.55 -12.49
CA LEU A 251 -20.37 29.98 -11.34
C LEU A 251 -18.88 29.80 -11.67
N GLU A 252 -18.09 29.38 -10.68
CA GLU A 252 -16.69 29.00 -10.85
C GLU A 252 -16.59 27.46 -10.94
N MET A 253 -15.68 26.92 -11.74
CA MET A 253 -15.42 25.47 -11.76
C MET A 253 -13.96 25.13 -12.08
N VAL A 254 -13.43 24.07 -11.45
CA VAL A 254 -12.17 23.40 -11.86
C VAL A 254 -12.31 22.92 -13.31
N SER A 255 -11.42 23.37 -14.19
CA SER A 255 -11.59 23.18 -15.63
C SER A 255 -11.72 21.70 -16.04
N PRO A 256 -12.75 21.34 -16.82
CA PRO A 256 -13.10 19.93 -17.06
C PRO A 256 -12.21 19.25 -18.11
N SER A 257 -11.50 20.02 -18.94
CA SER A 257 -10.51 19.52 -19.90
C SER A 257 -9.10 19.47 -19.31
N GLU A 258 -8.78 20.41 -18.42
CA GLU A 258 -7.45 20.59 -17.83
C GLU A 258 -7.58 20.92 -16.34
N PRO A 259 -7.62 19.92 -15.43
CA PRO A 259 -7.86 20.12 -14.00
C PRO A 259 -6.63 20.67 -13.28
N PHE A 260 -6.12 21.81 -13.74
CA PHE A 260 -4.95 22.55 -13.25
C PHE A 260 -5.28 24.01 -12.91
N HIS A 261 -6.41 24.51 -13.41
CA HIS A 261 -6.93 25.86 -13.19
C HIS A 261 -8.44 25.84 -12.89
N ILE A 262 -8.95 26.97 -12.39
CA ILE A 262 -10.38 27.21 -12.15
C ILE A 262 -10.81 28.35 -13.08
N CYS A 263 -11.96 28.22 -13.73
CA CYS A 263 -12.49 29.19 -14.70
C CYS A 263 -13.98 29.52 -14.45
N PRO A 264 -14.47 30.68 -14.93
CA PRO A 264 -15.89 30.98 -15.04
C PRO A 264 -16.61 30.03 -16.00
N VAL A 265 -17.77 29.54 -15.58
CA VAL A 265 -18.66 28.71 -16.40
C VAL A 265 -20.11 29.18 -16.28
N SER A 266 -20.87 29.05 -17.36
CA SER A 266 -22.30 29.39 -17.42
C SER A 266 -23.17 28.13 -17.47
N VAL A 267 -24.22 28.06 -16.67
CA VAL A 267 -25.30 27.07 -16.81
C VAL A 267 -26.08 27.39 -18.09
N THR A 268 -25.88 26.63 -19.16
CA THR A 268 -26.51 26.88 -20.47
C THR A 268 -27.80 26.09 -20.68
N LYS A 269 -28.05 25.05 -19.90
CA LYS A 269 -29.24 24.20 -20.01
C LYS A 269 -29.57 23.54 -18.68
N VAL A 270 -30.85 23.33 -18.40
CA VAL A 270 -31.32 22.44 -17.32
C VAL A 270 -32.12 21.32 -17.97
N TYR A 271 -31.83 20.07 -17.61
CA TYR A 271 -32.47 18.88 -18.18
C TYR A 271 -33.66 18.42 -17.33
N ASN A 272 -33.48 18.37 -16.01
CA ASN A 272 -34.49 18.01 -15.02
C ASN A 272 -34.05 18.52 -13.63
N GLU A 273 -34.62 18.00 -12.55
CA GLU A 273 -34.26 18.36 -11.17
C GLU A 273 -32.89 17.84 -10.70
N TYR A 274 -32.27 16.89 -11.41
CA TYR A 274 -30.99 16.26 -11.07
C TYR A 274 -29.81 16.70 -11.94
N TYR A 275 -30.07 17.12 -13.19
CA TYR A 275 -29.04 17.36 -14.20
C TYR A 275 -29.16 18.70 -14.91
N PHE A 276 -28.02 19.38 -15.03
CA PHE A 276 -27.85 20.63 -15.77
C PHE A 276 -26.58 20.57 -16.62
N GLN A 277 -26.50 21.43 -17.64
CA GLN A 277 -25.32 21.62 -18.47
C GLN A 277 -24.64 22.93 -18.14
N ILE A 278 -23.33 22.89 -18.00
CA ILE A 278 -22.48 24.07 -17.99
C ILE A 278 -21.70 24.20 -19.30
N THR A 279 -21.20 25.40 -19.56
CA THR A 279 -20.25 25.71 -20.63
C THR A 279 -19.12 26.56 -20.06
N VAL A 280 -17.87 26.27 -20.43
CA VAL A 280 -16.74 27.15 -20.10
C VAL A 280 -16.92 28.49 -20.82
N ASP A 281 -16.73 29.59 -20.10
CA ASP A 281 -16.94 30.92 -20.67
C ASP A 281 -15.77 31.31 -21.60
N ASP A 282 -15.98 31.20 -22.91
CA ASP A 282 -15.12 31.76 -23.97
C ASP A 282 -15.93 32.83 -24.74
N LEU A 283 -15.33 33.98 -24.95
CA LEU A 283 -15.91 35.15 -25.63
C LEU A 283 -15.40 35.30 -27.08
N THR A 284 -14.52 34.42 -27.54
CA THR A 284 -13.98 34.45 -28.90
C THR A 284 -14.96 33.88 -29.92
N ALA A 285 -15.05 34.52 -31.09
CA ALA A 285 -16.05 34.20 -32.12
C ALA A 285 -15.84 32.83 -32.82
N GLU A 286 -14.69 32.19 -32.60
CA GLU A 286 -14.29 30.90 -33.19
C GLU A 286 -14.25 29.76 -32.15
N ALA A 287 -14.67 30.03 -30.91
CA ALA A 287 -14.65 29.06 -29.81
C ALA A 287 -15.49 27.81 -30.10
N THR A 288 -14.92 26.62 -29.86
CA THR A 288 -15.68 25.37 -29.77
C THR A 288 -16.22 25.21 -28.34
N PRO A 289 -17.55 25.27 -28.10
CA PRO A 289 -18.09 25.31 -26.74
C PRO A 289 -17.78 24.04 -25.94
N THR A 290 -16.98 24.18 -24.88
CA THR A 290 -16.67 23.05 -23.97
C THR A 290 -17.79 22.90 -22.95
N HIS A 291 -18.57 21.82 -23.08
CA HIS A 291 -19.76 21.53 -22.30
C HIS A 291 -19.57 20.33 -21.34
N VAL A 292 -20.20 20.38 -20.17
CA VAL A 292 -20.27 19.25 -19.21
C VAL A 292 -21.67 19.13 -18.61
N VAL A 293 -22.14 17.90 -18.38
CA VAL A 293 -23.42 17.60 -17.70
C VAL A 293 -23.19 17.26 -16.23
N CYS A 294 -23.54 18.20 -15.36
CA CYS A 294 -23.36 18.18 -13.91
C CYS A 294 -24.63 17.75 -13.15
N HIS A 295 -24.47 17.45 -11.87
CA HIS A 295 -25.48 17.28 -10.83
C HIS A 295 -25.09 18.11 -9.60
N ALA A 296 -25.96 18.18 -8.57
CA ALA A 296 -25.74 19.03 -7.39
C ALA A 296 -24.36 18.85 -6.73
N ASP A 297 -23.92 17.59 -6.57
CA ASP A 297 -22.63 17.23 -5.97
C ASP A 297 -21.49 16.99 -6.98
N SER A 298 -21.57 17.49 -8.22
CA SER A 298 -20.48 17.29 -9.18
C SER A 298 -19.16 17.90 -8.67
N PRO A 299 -18.03 17.18 -8.77
CA PRO A 299 -16.76 17.63 -8.21
C PRO A 299 -16.29 18.92 -8.89
N GLY A 300 -15.69 19.81 -8.11
CA GLY A 300 -15.06 21.02 -8.64
C GLY A 300 -16.00 22.19 -8.99
N ILE A 301 -17.32 22.10 -8.81
CA ILE A 301 -18.22 23.27 -8.95
C ILE A 301 -18.22 24.15 -7.70
N LEU A 302 -18.17 25.47 -7.88
CA LEU A 302 -17.91 26.46 -6.82
C LEU A 302 -18.79 27.72 -6.99
N PRO A 303 -19.22 28.38 -5.89
CA PRO A 303 -19.95 29.64 -5.99
C PRO A 303 -19.08 30.79 -6.51
N VAL A 304 -19.71 31.82 -7.05
CA VAL A 304 -19.02 33.04 -7.52
C VAL A 304 -18.21 33.70 -6.38
N GLN A 305 -17.02 34.20 -6.75
CA GLN A 305 -15.97 34.72 -5.87
C GLN A 305 -15.33 33.68 -4.93
N TRP A 306 -15.52 32.37 -5.10
CA TRP A 306 -14.90 31.37 -4.23
C TRP A 306 -13.37 31.44 -4.29
N CYS A 307 -12.79 31.58 -5.48
CA CYS A 307 -11.35 31.75 -5.66
C CYS A 307 -10.81 32.99 -4.94
N LEU A 308 -11.48 34.14 -5.12
CA LEU A 308 -11.13 35.39 -4.45
C LEU A 308 -11.21 35.26 -2.91
N LYS A 309 -12.29 34.69 -2.39
CA LYS A 309 -12.51 34.43 -0.95
C LYS A 309 -11.43 33.50 -0.36
N ASN A 310 -10.89 32.57 -1.16
CA ASN A 310 -9.88 31.61 -0.74
C ASN A 310 -8.43 32.04 -1.02
N GLY A 311 -8.19 33.11 -1.76
CA GLY A 311 -6.84 33.48 -2.23
C GLY A 311 -6.26 32.49 -3.24
N VAL A 312 -7.09 32.07 -4.19
CA VAL A 312 -6.79 31.15 -5.30
C VAL A 312 -6.93 31.90 -6.62
N GLY A 313 -6.10 31.57 -7.62
CA GLY A 313 -6.21 32.15 -8.96
C GLY A 313 -7.45 31.65 -9.69
N LEU A 314 -8.18 32.57 -10.30
CA LEU A 314 -9.26 32.31 -11.24
C LEU A 314 -8.78 32.76 -12.62
N GLU A 315 -8.87 31.91 -13.64
CA GLU A 315 -8.58 32.32 -15.00
C GLU A 315 -9.71 33.17 -15.57
N ARG A 316 -9.36 34.23 -16.30
CA ARG A 316 -10.34 35.09 -16.97
C ARG A 316 -10.92 34.38 -18.20
N PRO A 317 -12.19 34.63 -18.58
CA PRO A 317 -12.77 34.10 -19.82
C PRO A 317 -11.88 34.40 -21.02
N GLN A 318 -11.71 33.43 -21.92
CA GLN A 318 -10.92 33.64 -23.12
C GLN A 318 -11.57 34.74 -23.97
N GLY A 319 -10.76 35.65 -24.53
CA GLY A 319 -11.25 36.84 -25.23
C GLY A 319 -11.69 38.03 -24.34
N PHE A 320 -11.65 37.92 -23.00
CA PHE A 320 -11.97 39.06 -22.13
C PHE A 320 -10.94 40.20 -22.27
N GLU A 321 -11.41 41.44 -22.44
CA GLU A 321 -10.56 42.60 -22.78
C GLU A 321 -9.65 43.02 -21.63
N SER A 322 -10.16 43.04 -20.39
CA SER A 322 -9.37 43.43 -19.21
C SER A 322 -8.39 42.34 -18.80
N GLN A 323 -7.19 42.73 -18.36
CA GLN A 323 -6.23 41.81 -17.73
C GLN A 323 -6.70 41.40 -16.33
N ASP A 324 -7.22 42.36 -15.57
CA ASP A 324 -7.86 42.10 -14.27
C ASP A 324 -9.32 41.68 -14.49
N PHE A 325 -9.67 40.47 -14.09
CA PHE A 325 -11.04 39.95 -14.13
C PHE A 325 -11.75 40.23 -12.81
N ASP A 326 -12.85 40.98 -12.87
CA ASP A 326 -13.78 41.15 -11.75
C ASP A 326 -15.15 40.56 -12.08
N TRP A 327 -15.72 39.87 -11.10
CA TRP A 327 -17.02 39.21 -11.23
C TRP A 327 -18.19 40.19 -11.31
N ALA A 328 -18.15 41.33 -10.61
CA ALA A 328 -19.26 42.28 -10.61
C ALA A 328 -19.36 43.02 -11.96
N ASP A 329 -18.24 43.46 -12.52
CA ASP A 329 -18.24 44.03 -13.88
C ASP A 329 -18.53 42.97 -14.96
N TYR A 330 -18.08 41.71 -14.82
CA TYR A 330 -18.42 40.65 -15.78
C TYR A 330 -19.91 40.27 -15.76
N LEU A 331 -20.52 40.11 -14.58
CA LEU A 331 -21.97 39.85 -14.45
C LEU A 331 -22.79 41.02 -15.02
N LYS A 332 -22.40 42.26 -14.70
CA LYS A 332 -23.01 43.50 -15.21
C LYS A 332 -22.88 43.67 -16.73
N HIS A 333 -21.76 43.26 -17.33
CA HIS A 333 -21.55 43.29 -18.78
C HIS A 333 -22.40 42.22 -19.49
N THR A 334 -22.45 41.00 -18.94
CA THR A 334 -23.19 39.87 -19.53
C THR A 334 -24.69 39.88 -19.24
N GLY A 335 -25.16 40.69 -18.29
CA GLY A 335 -26.55 40.67 -17.82
C GLY A 335 -26.95 39.38 -17.08
N ALA A 336 -25.96 38.62 -16.60
CA ALA A 336 -26.16 37.31 -15.96
C ALA A 336 -26.20 37.40 -14.43
N GLU A 337 -26.78 36.38 -13.79
CA GLU A 337 -26.83 36.25 -12.33
C GLU A 337 -25.80 35.23 -11.83
N ALA A 338 -25.24 35.44 -10.64
CA ALA A 338 -24.43 34.45 -9.95
C ALA A 338 -25.33 33.30 -9.43
N ALA A 339 -24.86 32.06 -9.54
CA ALA A 339 -25.49 30.94 -8.85
C ALA A 339 -25.40 31.16 -7.32
N PRO A 340 -26.52 31.12 -6.57
CA PRO A 340 -26.53 31.43 -5.14
C PRO A 340 -25.90 30.30 -4.31
N ASP A 341 -25.36 30.62 -3.13
CA ASP A 341 -24.63 29.67 -2.26
C ASP A 341 -25.46 28.40 -1.90
N VAL A 342 -26.80 28.49 -1.89
CA VAL A 342 -27.71 27.34 -1.68
C VAL A 342 -27.58 26.24 -2.74
N CYS A 343 -27.03 26.55 -3.92
CA CYS A 343 -26.70 25.56 -4.94
C CYS A 343 -25.42 24.73 -4.61
N PHE A 344 -24.66 25.10 -3.58
CA PHE A 344 -23.34 24.54 -3.26
C PHE A 344 -23.23 24.03 -1.81
N PRO A 345 -24.14 23.16 -1.32
CA PRO A 345 -24.25 22.80 0.10
C PRO A 345 -22.96 22.22 0.71
N ASN A 346 -22.10 21.59 -0.10
CA ASN A 346 -20.89 20.89 0.33
C ASN A 346 -19.58 21.68 0.11
N ALA A 347 -19.63 22.98 -0.24
CA ALA A 347 -18.47 23.80 -0.65
C ALA A 347 -17.32 23.94 0.37
N SER A 348 -17.56 23.63 1.64
CA SER A 348 -16.65 23.87 2.78
C SER A 348 -16.02 22.62 3.39
N GLN A 349 -16.36 21.41 2.92
CA GLN A 349 -15.96 20.14 3.55
C GLN A 349 -14.53 19.72 3.15
N SER A 350 -13.62 19.49 4.11
CA SER A 350 -12.21 19.16 3.85
C SER A 350 -11.77 17.71 4.14
N ARG A 351 -12.66 16.87 4.68
CA ARG A 351 -12.44 15.42 4.98
C ARG A 351 -11.19 15.05 5.79
N GLY A 352 -10.55 16.01 6.48
CA GLY A 352 -9.32 15.78 7.26
C GLY A 352 -8.02 15.81 6.43
N PHE A 353 -8.10 16.03 5.12
CA PHE A 353 -6.92 16.25 4.28
C PHE A 353 -6.16 17.52 4.71
N CYS A 354 -4.84 17.42 4.79
CA CYS A 354 -3.96 18.51 5.21
C CYS A 354 -2.83 18.72 4.19
N LYS A 355 -2.24 19.92 4.21
CA LYS A 355 -1.05 20.24 3.40
C LYS A 355 0.12 19.32 3.76
N ASP A 356 0.90 18.95 2.75
CA ASP A 356 2.07 18.06 2.79
C ASP A 356 1.79 16.61 3.25
N MET A 357 0.52 16.21 3.31
CA MET A 357 0.13 14.79 3.32
C MET A 357 0.34 14.14 1.94
N TRP A 358 0.58 12.84 1.95
CA TRP A 358 0.86 12.01 0.77
C TRP A 358 -0.25 11.00 0.50
N LEU A 359 -0.48 10.71 -0.78
CA LEU A 359 -1.50 9.78 -1.28
C LEU A 359 -1.11 9.26 -2.67
N GLU A 360 -1.95 8.40 -3.25
CA GLU A 360 -1.82 7.90 -4.62
C GLU A 360 -2.90 8.59 -5.48
N ALA A 361 -2.55 9.12 -6.67
CA ALA A 361 -3.49 9.89 -7.48
C ALA A 361 -3.39 9.58 -8.97
N VAL A 362 -4.51 9.67 -9.68
CA VAL A 362 -4.57 9.46 -11.13
C VAL A 362 -3.88 10.60 -11.87
N ASN A 363 -3.05 10.28 -12.87
CA ASN A 363 -2.58 11.28 -13.83
C ASN A 363 -3.76 11.73 -14.71
N PRO A 364 -4.22 12.99 -14.65
CA PRO A 364 -5.39 13.44 -15.42
C PRO A 364 -5.15 13.39 -16.93
N LEU A 365 -3.88 13.43 -17.38
CA LEU A 365 -3.51 13.32 -18.79
C LEU A 365 -3.29 11.86 -19.24
N GLN A 366 -3.24 10.90 -18.31
CA GLN A 366 -3.10 9.48 -18.60
C GLN A 366 -3.88 8.65 -17.56
N PRO A 367 -5.21 8.47 -17.70
CA PRO A 367 -6.05 7.85 -16.68
C PRO A 367 -5.76 6.38 -16.32
N SER A 368 -4.89 5.70 -17.08
CA SER A 368 -4.35 4.38 -16.73
C SER A 368 -3.21 4.43 -15.70
N GLU A 369 -2.66 5.60 -15.41
CA GLU A 369 -1.52 5.81 -14.52
C GLU A 369 -1.97 6.32 -13.14
N LEU A 370 -1.53 5.64 -12.07
CA LEU A 370 -1.58 6.15 -10.70
C LEU A 370 -0.16 6.57 -10.30
N CYS A 371 0.00 7.75 -9.73
CA CYS A 371 1.29 8.33 -9.31
C CYS A 371 1.36 8.47 -7.79
N VAL A 372 2.58 8.42 -7.26
CA VAL A 372 2.90 9.01 -5.94
C VAL A 372 2.55 10.50 -5.98
N ALA A 373 1.76 10.98 -5.02
CA ALA A 373 1.34 12.38 -4.99
C ALA A 373 1.38 13.01 -3.59
N ARG A 374 1.61 14.33 -3.54
CA ARG A 374 1.62 15.14 -2.32
C ARG A 374 0.65 16.31 -2.42
N ILE A 375 -0.14 16.53 -1.38
CA ILE A 375 -1.05 17.68 -1.25
C ILE A 375 -0.22 18.95 -1.03
N THR A 376 -0.20 19.87 -2.01
CA THR A 376 0.52 21.14 -1.93
C THR A 376 -0.34 22.27 -1.34
N GLN A 377 -1.66 22.19 -1.47
CA GLN A 377 -2.63 23.11 -0.89
C GLN A 377 -3.97 22.41 -0.61
N VAL A 378 -4.69 22.87 0.41
CA VAL A 378 -6.08 22.51 0.71
C VAL A 378 -6.88 23.81 0.85
N LYS A 379 -8.03 23.93 0.18
CA LYS A 379 -8.96 25.06 0.28
C LYS A 379 -10.39 24.55 0.20
N GLY A 380 -11.16 24.66 1.29
CA GLY A 380 -12.51 24.10 1.37
C GLY A 380 -12.52 22.61 0.98
N ARG A 381 -13.26 22.29 -0.10
CA ARG A 381 -13.36 20.94 -0.69
C ARG A 381 -12.34 20.59 -1.78
N LEU A 382 -11.37 21.47 -2.07
CA LEU A 382 -10.37 21.26 -3.12
C LEU A 382 -8.97 21.01 -2.57
N LEU A 383 -8.28 20.07 -3.22
CA LEU A 383 -6.90 19.66 -3.00
C LEU A 383 -6.09 20.01 -4.24
N TRP A 384 -4.91 20.62 -4.06
CA TRP A 384 -3.88 20.72 -5.10
C TRP A 384 -2.89 19.60 -4.87
N LEU A 385 -2.69 18.74 -5.87
CA LEU A 385 -1.82 17.58 -5.80
C LEU A 385 -0.64 17.75 -6.75
N ARG A 386 0.59 17.66 -6.21
CA ARG A 386 1.75 17.43 -7.05
C ARG A 386 1.85 15.94 -7.34
N LEU A 387 1.77 15.56 -8.60
CA LEU A 387 2.12 14.24 -9.08
C LEU A 387 3.65 14.17 -9.18
N GLU A 388 4.26 13.28 -8.40
CA GLU A 388 5.71 13.13 -8.31
C GLU A 388 6.14 11.91 -9.16
N GLY A 389 7.37 11.90 -9.68
CA GLY A 389 7.90 10.81 -10.52
C GLY A 389 7.56 10.89 -12.02
N LEU A 390 6.75 11.85 -12.46
CA LEU A 390 6.49 12.07 -13.88
C LEU A 390 7.75 12.50 -14.66
N THR A 391 7.90 11.99 -15.90
CA THR A 391 9.04 12.31 -16.80
C THR A 391 9.08 13.77 -17.26
N LYS A 392 7.94 14.47 -17.18
CA LYS A 392 7.81 15.91 -17.39
C LYS A 392 7.09 16.51 -16.17
N PRO A 393 7.56 17.63 -15.60
CA PRO A 393 6.84 18.30 -14.54
C PRO A 393 5.49 18.82 -15.07
N GLN A 394 4.41 18.43 -14.41
CA GLN A 394 3.07 18.98 -14.63
C GLN A 394 2.78 20.07 -13.57
N PRO A 395 1.84 21.01 -13.82
CA PRO A 395 1.23 21.80 -12.75
C PRO A 395 0.53 20.91 -11.72
N ASP A 396 0.30 21.42 -10.51
CA ASP A 396 -0.42 20.70 -9.46
C ASP A 396 -1.88 20.50 -9.91
N CYS A 397 -2.38 19.25 -9.93
CA CYS A 397 -3.76 18.98 -10.35
C CYS A 397 -4.74 19.26 -9.21
N ILE A 398 -5.89 19.85 -9.57
CA ILE A 398 -6.93 20.27 -8.64
C ILE A 398 -8.01 19.19 -8.60
N VAL A 399 -8.25 18.61 -7.43
CA VAL A 399 -9.24 17.55 -7.24
C VAL A 399 -10.13 17.82 -6.04
N ASP A 400 -11.33 17.24 -6.07
CA ASP A 400 -12.29 17.29 -4.99
C ASP A 400 -11.93 16.28 -3.87
N VAL A 401 -12.27 16.58 -2.61
CA VAL A 401 -12.06 15.64 -1.50
C VAL A 401 -12.92 14.37 -1.59
N GLU A 402 -14.05 14.39 -2.32
CA GLU A 402 -14.84 13.18 -2.62
C GLU A 402 -14.43 12.51 -3.96
N SER A 403 -13.34 12.97 -4.60
CA SER A 403 -12.88 12.45 -5.90
C SER A 403 -12.59 10.95 -5.86
N MET A 404 -13.05 10.23 -6.89
CA MET A 404 -12.76 8.79 -7.09
C MET A 404 -11.46 8.55 -7.89
N SER A 405 -10.60 9.57 -7.96
CA SER A 405 -9.29 9.57 -8.62
C SER A 405 -8.12 9.83 -7.65
N ILE A 406 -8.39 9.75 -6.35
CA ILE A 406 -7.39 9.78 -5.28
C ILE A 406 -7.56 8.54 -4.40
N PHE A 407 -6.46 7.93 -3.98
CA PHE A 407 -6.43 6.68 -3.25
C PHE A 407 -5.45 6.79 -2.08
N PRO A 408 -5.67 6.10 -0.95
CA PRO A 408 -4.75 6.17 0.17
C PRO A 408 -3.43 5.47 -0.14
N VAL A 409 -2.40 5.80 0.63
CA VAL A 409 -1.08 5.17 0.53
C VAL A 409 -1.18 3.65 0.67
N GLY A 410 -0.60 2.91 -0.29
CA GLY A 410 -0.61 1.44 -0.33
C GLY A 410 -1.82 0.85 -1.04
N TRP A 411 -2.71 1.64 -1.64
CA TRP A 411 -3.84 1.11 -2.41
C TRP A 411 -3.35 0.33 -3.64
N CYS A 412 -2.34 0.83 -4.36
CA CYS A 412 -1.74 0.14 -5.49
C CYS A 412 -1.11 -1.19 -5.08
N GLU A 413 -0.35 -1.21 -3.97
CA GLU A 413 0.26 -2.43 -3.43
C GLU A 413 -0.79 -3.47 -3.04
N ALA A 414 -1.82 -3.06 -2.29
CA ALA A 414 -2.91 -3.93 -1.84
C ALA A 414 -3.76 -4.52 -2.97
N ASN A 415 -3.80 -3.87 -4.14
CA ASN A 415 -4.58 -4.30 -5.31
C ASN A 415 -3.71 -4.80 -6.49
N ALA A 416 -2.39 -4.91 -6.31
CA ALA A 416 -1.42 -5.23 -7.36
C ALA A 416 -1.50 -4.33 -8.62
N TYR A 417 -1.83 -3.04 -8.44
CA TYR A 417 -1.84 -2.03 -9.50
C TYR A 417 -0.45 -1.37 -9.63
N PRO A 418 0.06 -1.09 -10.86
CA PRO A 418 1.33 -0.40 -11.04
C PRO A 418 1.24 1.08 -10.60
N LEU A 419 2.05 1.46 -9.62
CA LEU A 419 2.21 2.84 -9.16
C LEU A 419 3.42 3.47 -9.87
N THR A 420 3.24 4.61 -10.53
CA THR A 420 4.35 5.44 -11.02
C THR A 420 5.14 5.96 -9.84
N HIS A 421 6.36 5.44 -9.73
CA HIS A 421 7.30 5.67 -8.65
C HIS A 421 8.12 6.95 -8.87
N LEU A 422 8.70 7.47 -7.79
CA LEU A 422 9.65 8.58 -7.86
C LEU A 422 10.84 8.22 -8.76
N LEU A 423 11.03 8.94 -9.87
CA LEU A 423 12.22 8.87 -10.71
C LEU A 423 13.47 9.16 -9.87
N LYS A 424 14.19 8.10 -9.49
CA LYS A 424 15.38 8.10 -8.64
C LYS A 424 16.58 8.67 -9.39
N THR A 425 16.53 9.97 -9.70
CA THR A 425 17.68 10.76 -10.16
C THR A 425 18.87 10.46 -9.25
N VAL A 426 19.98 9.98 -9.80
CA VAL A 426 21.08 9.38 -9.03
C VAL A 426 21.95 10.45 -8.35
N CYS A 427 21.35 11.12 -7.37
CA CYS A 427 21.98 12.08 -6.46
C CYS A 427 21.55 11.77 -5.01
N LYS A 428 21.84 10.53 -4.59
CA LYS A 428 21.55 9.95 -3.26
C LYS A 428 22.22 10.75 -2.12
N CYS A 429 21.64 11.88 -1.70
CA CYS A 429 21.98 12.62 -0.46
C CYS A 429 20.98 13.71 -0.03
N LEU A 430 20.16 14.28 -0.93
CA LEU A 430 19.62 15.63 -0.72
C LEU A 430 18.32 15.77 0.11
N VAL A 431 17.54 14.70 0.32
CA VAL A 431 16.20 14.83 0.94
C VAL A 431 16.24 14.87 2.47
N ASN A 432 17.18 14.16 3.11
CA ASN A 432 17.38 14.28 4.56
C ASN A 432 18.82 13.85 4.95
N GLY A 433 19.71 14.82 5.15
CA GLY A 433 21.16 14.56 5.36
C GLY A 433 21.50 13.73 6.62
N LYS A 434 20.54 13.51 7.52
CA LYS A 434 20.70 12.79 8.79
C LYS A 434 21.20 11.35 8.64
N TYR A 435 20.78 10.61 7.60
CA TYR A 435 21.17 9.21 7.38
C TYR A 435 22.19 9.04 6.23
N CYS A 436 22.68 10.16 5.68
CA CYS A 436 23.62 10.17 4.56
C CYS A 436 25.06 10.26 5.07
N CYS A 437 25.91 9.38 4.55
CA CYS A 437 27.34 9.40 4.77
C CYS A 437 28.02 10.13 3.61
N SER A 438 28.82 11.15 3.94
CA SER A 438 29.76 11.74 2.98
C SER A 438 30.74 10.67 2.47
N GLN A 439 31.44 10.97 1.38
CA GLN A 439 32.52 10.10 0.93
C GLN A 439 33.55 9.88 2.05
N LEU A 440 33.89 8.61 2.34
CA LEU A 440 34.88 8.20 3.33
C LEU A 440 36.19 7.84 2.65
N PHE A 441 37.29 8.43 3.09
CA PHE A 441 38.60 8.28 2.48
C PHE A 441 39.41 7.18 3.16
N ILE A 442 40.23 6.45 2.39
CA ILE A 442 41.21 5.49 2.89
C ILE A 442 42.59 6.15 2.79
N ASN A 443 43.09 6.64 3.92
CA ASN A 443 44.33 7.41 3.97
C ASN A 443 45.55 6.46 3.95
N HIS A 444 45.88 5.89 2.79
CA HIS A 444 46.89 4.81 2.64
C HIS A 444 48.30 5.13 3.21
N ARG A 445 48.64 6.41 3.41
CA ARG A 445 49.90 6.87 4.03
C ARG A 445 49.91 6.72 5.56
N CYS A 446 48.74 6.66 6.21
CA CYS A 446 48.59 6.49 7.65
C CYS A 446 49.09 5.13 8.16
N PHE A 447 49.33 5.04 9.48
CA PHE A 447 49.77 3.81 10.12
C PHE A 447 48.65 2.76 10.15
N SER A 448 48.82 1.63 9.47
CA SER A 448 47.79 0.58 9.32
C SER A 448 47.62 -0.37 10.53
N GLY A 449 48.30 -0.11 11.65
CA GLY A 449 48.22 -0.96 12.82
C GLY A 449 48.91 -2.34 12.67
N PRO A 450 48.75 -3.22 13.68
CA PRO A 450 49.27 -4.60 13.64
C PRO A 450 48.31 -5.60 12.97
N TYR A 451 47.04 -5.23 12.74
CA TYR A 451 46.00 -6.13 12.20
C TYR A 451 45.90 -6.10 10.66
N LEU A 452 46.09 -4.92 10.05
CA LEU A 452 45.86 -4.68 8.63
C LEU A 452 47.17 -4.71 7.83
N ASN A 453 47.14 -5.31 6.65
CA ASN A 453 48.31 -5.40 5.78
C ASN A 453 48.47 -4.13 4.93
N LYS A 454 49.49 -3.32 5.24
CA LYS A 454 49.76 -2.05 4.52
C LYS A 454 49.83 -2.20 3.00
N GLY A 455 50.30 -3.34 2.47
CA GLY A 455 50.30 -3.60 1.02
C GLY A 455 48.89 -3.61 0.45
N ARG A 456 48.00 -4.45 0.99
CA ARG A 456 46.59 -4.54 0.57
C ARG A 456 45.82 -3.25 0.81
N ILE A 457 46.08 -2.55 1.90
CA ILE A 457 45.48 -1.24 2.18
C ILE A 457 45.86 -0.20 1.10
N ALA A 458 47.00 -0.35 0.41
CA ALA A 458 47.39 0.49 -0.72
C ALA A 458 46.87 0.00 -2.09
N GLU A 459 46.20 -1.16 -2.13
CA GLU A 459 45.50 -1.72 -3.30
C GLU A 459 43.99 -1.39 -3.28
N LEU A 460 43.47 -0.84 -2.17
CA LEU A 460 42.09 -0.36 -2.03
C LEU A 460 41.85 0.96 -2.78
N PRO A 461 40.58 1.29 -3.14
CA PRO A 461 40.25 2.62 -3.63
C PRO A 461 40.57 3.70 -2.60
N LYS A 462 40.81 4.93 -3.07
CA LYS A 462 41.09 6.10 -2.21
C LYS A 462 39.90 6.51 -1.35
N ALA A 463 38.68 6.16 -1.76
CA ALA A 463 37.46 6.51 -1.05
C ALA A 463 36.30 5.54 -1.36
N VAL A 464 35.26 5.60 -0.54
CA VAL A 464 34.00 4.83 -0.62
C VAL A 464 32.82 5.77 -0.34
N GLY A 465 31.69 5.59 -1.02
CA GLY A 465 30.54 6.52 -0.94
C GLY A 465 30.70 7.80 -1.80
N PRO A 466 29.79 8.78 -1.70
CA PRO A 466 28.73 8.93 -0.68
C PRO A 466 27.55 7.94 -0.82
N GLY A 467 26.70 7.86 0.21
CA GLY A 467 25.51 7.00 0.23
C GLY A 467 24.89 6.82 1.63
N LYS A 468 23.90 5.93 1.79
CA LYS A 468 23.31 5.59 3.11
C LYS A 468 24.41 5.08 4.06
N CYS A 469 24.45 5.56 5.32
CA CYS A 469 25.55 5.25 6.26
C CYS A 469 25.83 3.76 6.43
N ALA A 470 24.76 2.95 6.53
CA ALA A 470 24.82 1.50 6.61
C ALA A 470 25.70 0.89 5.51
N VAL A 471 25.45 1.27 4.26
CA VAL A 471 26.09 0.69 3.07
C VAL A 471 27.56 1.11 2.99
N VAL A 472 27.83 2.42 3.10
CA VAL A 472 29.20 2.97 2.99
C VAL A 472 30.11 2.42 4.09
N LEU A 473 29.61 2.29 5.33
CA LEU A 473 30.36 1.69 6.43
C LEU A 473 30.54 0.18 6.28
N LYS A 474 29.50 -0.55 5.87
CA LYS A 474 29.55 -2.00 5.61
C LYS A 474 30.57 -2.35 4.51
N GLU A 475 30.62 -1.56 3.44
CA GLU A 475 31.57 -1.71 2.35
C GLU A 475 33.01 -1.46 2.80
N ILE A 476 33.30 -0.28 3.39
CA ILE A 476 34.66 0.08 3.80
C ILE A 476 35.19 -0.86 4.90
N LEU A 477 34.34 -1.28 5.85
CA LEU A 477 34.70 -2.30 6.84
C LEU A 477 35.02 -3.65 6.16
N THR A 478 34.21 -4.09 5.20
CA THR A 478 34.47 -5.33 4.44
C THR A 478 35.80 -5.29 3.69
N MET A 479 36.16 -4.14 3.10
CA MET A 479 37.47 -3.94 2.47
C MET A 479 38.63 -4.01 3.45
N LEU A 480 38.50 -3.37 4.63
CA LEU A 480 39.51 -3.41 5.70
C LEU A 480 39.67 -4.82 6.26
N ILE A 481 38.57 -5.55 6.49
CA ILE A 481 38.56 -6.93 6.98
C ILE A 481 39.29 -7.85 6.00
N ASN A 482 39.02 -7.78 4.70
CA ASN A 482 39.71 -8.61 3.69
C ASN A 482 41.19 -8.20 3.49
N SER A 483 41.52 -6.93 3.76
CA SER A 483 42.90 -6.43 3.82
C SER A 483 43.70 -6.88 5.05
N ALA A 484 43.07 -7.56 6.02
CA ALA A 484 43.73 -7.99 7.24
C ALA A 484 44.73 -9.16 7.05
N TYR A 485 45.71 -9.24 7.96
CA TYR A 485 46.59 -10.43 8.05
C TYR A 485 45.82 -11.68 8.51
N LYS A 486 44.77 -11.52 9.32
CA LYS A 486 43.85 -12.55 9.80
C LYS A 486 42.42 -11.95 9.95
N PRO A 487 41.55 -12.05 8.93
CA PRO A 487 40.21 -11.43 8.93
C PRO A 487 39.33 -11.85 10.12
N GLY A 488 39.29 -13.15 10.46
CA GLY A 488 38.60 -13.68 11.66
C GLY A 488 39.22 -13.30 13.02
N ARG A 489 40.22 -12.41 13.05
CA ARG A 489 40.58 -11.64 14.24
C ARG A 489 39.99 -10.22 14.18
N VAL A 490 40.12 -9.53 13.05
CA VAL A 490 39.53 -8.19 12.85
C VAL A 490 38.03 -8.19 13.15
N LEU A 491 37.28 -9.17 12.63
CA LEU A 491 35.84 -9.32 12.94
C LEU A 491 35.54 -9.31 14.45
N ARG A 492 36.35 -9.99 15.28
CA ARG A 492 36.16 -10.04 16.75
C ARG A 492 36.58 -8.78 17.49
N GLU A 493 37.55 -8.03 16.97
CA GLU A 493 37.91 -6.71 17.53
C GLU A 493 36.85 -5.65 17.14
N LEU A 494 36.18 -5.84 15.99
CA LEU A 494 35.07 -5.02 15.50
C LEU A 494 33.74 -5.28 16.25
N GLN A 495 33.45 -6.53 16.65
CA GLN A 495 32.30 -6.83 17.52
C GLN A 495 32.31 -6.05 18.84
N MET A 496 33.49 -5.58 19.27
CA MET A 496 33.67 -4.79 20.50
C MET A 496 33.54 -3.27 20.24
N VAL A 497 33.09 -2.84 19.07
CA VAL A 497 32.80 -1.44 18.74
C VAL A 497 31.33 -1.16 19.06
N GLU A 498 31.08 -0.77 20.30
CA GLU A 498 29.76 -0.42 20.81
C GLU A 498 29.84 0.89 21.61
N ASP A 499 28.76 1.66 21.58
CA ASP A 499 28.54 2.84 22.40
C ASP A 499 27.02 2.99 22.68
N PRO A 500 26.56 3.08 23.94
CA PRO A 500 25.12 3.12 24.25
C PRO A 500 24.37 4.33 23.67
N GLN A 501 25.08 5.39 23.24
CA GLN A 501 24.47 6.60 22.67
C GLN A 501 24.29 6.53 21.13
N TRP A 502 24.73 5.46 20.48
CA TRP A 502 24.67 5.34 19.03
C TRP A 502 23.36 4.71 18.53
N ASN A 503 22.78 5.33 17.49
CA ASN A 503 21.68 4.75 16.74
C ASN A 503 22.28 3.77 15.71
N CYS A 504 22.35 2.50 16.07
CA CYS A 504 22.91 1.44 15.23
C CYS A 504 21.84 0.55 14.60
N GLN A 505 22.16 -0.02 13.43
CA GLN A 505 21.55 -1.27 12.97
C GLN A 505 22.53 -2.43 13.11
N GLU A 506 22.02 -3.66 13.17
CA GLU A 506 22.84 -4.87 13.17
C GLU A 506 23.14 -5.35 11.75
N GLU A 507 24.42 -5.46 11.41
CA GLU A 507 24.87 -5.75 10.05
C GLU A 507 25.77 -6.98 9.97
N THR A 508 25.56 -7.78 8.91
CA THR A 508 26.34 -9.00 8.67
C THR A 508 27.56 -8.69 7.81
N LEU A 509 28.74 -8.83 8.41
CA LEU A 509 30.02 -8.75 7.71
C LEU A 509 30.54 -10.17 7.40
N LYS A 510 30.99 -10.37 6.15
CA LYS A 510 31.48 -11.66 5.62
C LYS A 510 32.91 -11.51 5.09
N ALA A 511 33.78 -12.47 5.36
CA ALA A 511 35.17 -12.47 4.92
C ALA A 511 35.64 -13.86 4.49
N LYS A 512 36.48 -13.96 3.44
CA LYS A 512 37.07 -15.22 2.97
C LYS A 512 38.58 -15.21 3.18
N TYR A 513 39.14 -16.24 3.84
CA TYR A 513 40.58 -16.34 4.10
C TYR A 513 41.06 -17.79 4.13
N LYS A 514 42.01 -18.13 3.26
CA LYS A 514 42.57 -19.49 3.08
C LYS A 514 41.47 -20.56 2.93
N GLY A 515 40.54 -20.34 2.00
CA GLY A 515 39.42 -21.25 1.73
C GLY A 515 38.29 -21.25 2.78
N LYS A 516 38.50 -20.68 3.98
CA LYS A 516 37.47 -20.60 5.02
C LYS A 516 36.72 -19.28 4.98
N SER A 517 35.39 -19.35 5.06
CA SER A 517 34.51 -18.20 5.25
C SER A 517 34.37 -17.89 6.74
N TYR A 518 34.29 -16.60 7.08
CA TYR A 518 34.03 -16.09 8.42
C TYR A 518 32.85 -15.11 8.31
N ARG A 519 31.87 -15.21 9.21
CA ARG A 519 30.71 -14.30 9.34
C ARG A 519 30.74 -13.70 10.73
N SER A 520 30.32 -12.45 10.87
CA SER A 520 29.99 -11.82 12.15
C SER A 520 28.84 -10.84 11.94
N THR A 521 27.95 -10.76 12.92
CA THR A 521 27.11 -9.56 13.10
C THR A 521 27.95 -8.47 13.76
N MET A 522 27.67 -7.20 13.46
CA MET A 522 28.31 -6.01 14.02
C MET A 522 27.31 -4.86 14.03
N ARG A 523 27.32 -4.02 15.06
CA ARG A 523 26.51 -2.80 15.11
C ARG A 523 27.18 -1.69 14.29
N ILE A 524 26.43 -1.09 13.36
CA ILE A 524 26.89 -0.02 12.47
C ILE A 524 25.95 1.18 12.60
N VAL A 525 26.49 2.37 12.81
CA VAL A 525 25.71 3.62 12.98
C VAL A 525 24.85 3.94 11.76
N ARG A 526 23.62 4.42 12.01
CA ARG A 526 22.65 4.80 10.99
C ARG A 526 22.82 6.26 10.54
N THR A 527 23.27 7.15 11.42
CA THR A 527 23.26 8.60 11.18
C THR A 527 24.65 9.19 10.87
N GLY A 528 24.67 10.21 10.00
CA GLY A 528 25.88 10.81 9.43
C GLY A 528 26.75 11.58 10.42
N ASP A 529 26.15 12.14 11.47
CA ASP A 529 26.84 12.77 12.59
C ASP A 529 27.70 11.77 13.39
N GLN A 530 27.22 10.53 13.54
CA GLN A 530 27.90 9.48 14.30
C GLN A 530 29.02 8.78 13.50
N VAL A 531 29.00 8.90 12.16
CA VAL A 531 29.99 8.25 11.25
C VAL A 531 31.43 8.59 11.60
N SER A 532 31.73 9.85 11.92
CA SER A 532 33.11 10.30 12.16
C SER A 532 33.71 9.62 13.40
N GLU A 533 32.96 9.61 14.51
CA GLU A 533 33.40 8.97 15.75
C GLU A 533 33.40 7.44 15.65
N PHE A 534 32.45 6.85 14.92
CA PHE A 534 32.44 5.42 14.61
C PHE A 534 33.71 4.99 13.85
N CYS A 535 34.08 5.70 12.77
CA CYS A 535 35.33 5.46 12.03
C CYS A 535 36.56 5.55 12.95
N ARG A 536 36.59 6.56 13.82
CA ARG A 536 37.66 6.78 14.80
C ARG A 536 37.76 5.61 15.79
N ARG A 537 36.63 5.20 16.40
CA ARG A 537 36.54 4.10 17.38
C ARG A 537 36.96 2.76 16.77
N VAL A 538 36.57 2.47 15.52
CA VAL A 538 37.06 1.31 14.77
C VAL A 538 38.58 1.35 14.62
N CYS A 539 39.13 2.49 14.20
CA CYS A 539 40.58 2.65 14.08
C CYS A 539 41.33 2.47 15.42
N GLU A 540 40.71 2.88 16.53
CA GLU A 540 41.26 2.67 17.87
C GLU A 540 41.34 1.18 18.23
N ARG A 541 40.23 0.42 18.06
CA ARG A 541 40.18 -1.03 18.31
C ARG A 541 41.19 -1.80 17.45
N LEU A 542 41.34 -1.41 16.18
CA LEU A 542 42.32 -2.01 15.26
C LEU A 542 43.77 -1.49 15.45
N GLN A 543 44.01 -0.67 16.47
CA GLN A 543 45.33 -0.15 16.89
C GLN A 543 46.11 0.52 15.74
N CYS A 544 45.39 1.17 14.81
CA CYS A 544 45.95 1.90 13.69
C CYS A 544 45.91 3.42 13.95
N CYS A 545 46.12 4.23 12.91
CA CYS A 545 45.88 5.66 12.96
C CYS A 545 44.38 5.95 13.13
N PRO A 546 43.95 6.79 14.09
CA PRO A 546 42.56 7.29 14.16
C PRO A 546 42.01 7.79 12.82
N ASN A 547 42.88 8.36 11.99
CA ASN A 547 42.57 8.87 10.65
C ASN A 547 43.01 7.90 9.53
N LEU A 548 43.03 6.58 9.76
CA LEU A 548 43.32 5.59 8.69
C LEU A 548 42.19 5.56 7.66
N PHE A 549 40.94 5.64 8.12
CA PHE A 549 39.79 5.91 7.27
C PHE A 549 38.77 6.81 8.00
N GLY A 550 37.94 7.51 7.25
CA GLY A 550 36.93 8.44 7.78
C GLY A 550 36.61 9.57 6.80
N PRO A 551 35.79 10.56 7.20
CA PRO A 551 35.40 11.67 6.32
C PRO A 551 36.56 12.65 6.01
N THR A 552 37.66 12.58 6.76
CA THR A 552 38.80 13.50 6.61
C THR A 552 39.88 12.93 5.70
N ILE A 553 40.17 13.64 4.59
CA ILE A 553 41.36 13.41 3.76
C ILE A 553 42.61 13.79 4.56
N VAL A 554 43.59 12.90 4.65
CA VAL A 554 44.89 13.17 5.25
C VAL A 554 45.96 13.32 4.16
N SER A 555 46.57 14.51 4.12
CA SER A 555 47.71 14.82 3.23
C SER A 555 49.01 14.17 3.71
N ASP A 556 50.16 14.54 3.12
CA ASP A 556 51.46 13.94 3.42
C ASP A 556 51.94 14.07 4.87
N LYS A 557 51.33 14.95 5.67
CA LYS A 557 51.58 15.08 7.11
C LYS A 557 50.30 14.76 7.89
N CYS A 558 50.22 13.54 8.42
CA CYS A 558 49.11 13.15 9.29
C CYS A 558 49.12 13.93 10.62
N PRO A 559 47.99 14.49 11.10
CA PRO A 559 47.92 15.22 12.37
C PRO A 559 48.45 14.44 13.58
N GLU A 560 48.18 13.12 13.61
CA GLU A 560 48.68 12.18 14.63
C GLU A 560 50.19 11.91 14.55
N ASN A 561 50.90 12.56 13.61
CA ASN A 561 52.33 12.38 13.31
C ASN A 561 52.75 10.91 13.10
N CYS A 562 51.80 10.05 12.70
CA CYS A 562 51.97 8.59 12.72
C CYS A 562 53.06 8.07 11.76
N PHE A 563 53.45 8.86 10.76
CA PHE A 563 54.54 8.56 9.83
C PHE A 563 55.91 8.47 10.51
N SER A 564 56.11 9.20 11.62
CA SER A 564 57.36 9.21 12.39
C SER A 564 57.57 7.99 13.30
N GLN A 565 56.55 7.14 13.46
CA GLN A 565 56.54 6.12 14.51
C GLN A 565 56.77 4.71 13.97
N THR A 566 57.82 4.05 14.46
CA THR A 566 58.05 2.63 14.19
C THR A 566 56.95 1.76 14.81
N LYS A 567 56.73 0.55 14.26
CA LYS A 567 55.68 -0.39 14.74
C LYS A 567 55.74 -0.68 16.25
N THR A 568 56.91 -0.58 16.87
CA THR A 568 57.09 -0.76 18.33
C THR A 568 56.82 0.51 19.14
N LYS A 569 57.05 1.70 18.58
CA LYS A 569 56.89 2.98 19.30
C LYS A 569 55.41 3.39 19.39
N TYR A 570 54.65 3.22 18.31
CA TYR A 570 53.22 3.60 18.26
C TYR A 570 52.36 2.84 19.29
N THR A 571 52.51 1.51 19.37
CA THR A 571 51.78 0.68 20.34
C THR A 571 52.20 0.94 21.80
N TYR A 572 53.40 1.47 22.03
CA TYR A 572 53.88 1.85 23.36
C TYR A 572 53.29 3.19 23.82
N TYR A 573 53.24 4.20 22.95
CA TYR A 573 52.67 5.51 23.30
C TYR A 573 51.18 5.43 23.63
N LYS A 574 50.35 4.74 22.82
CA LYS A 574 48.90 4.67 23.10
C LYS A 574 48.56 3.94 24.41
N LYS A 575 49.37 2.96 24.82
CA LYS A 575 49.22 2.27 26.12
C LYS A 575 49.45 3.15 27.36
N ARG A 576 50.04 4.35 27.23
CA ARG A 576 50.21 5.29 28.36
C ARG A 576 49.05 6.30 28.52
N LYS A 577 48.12 6.40 27.56
CA LYS A 577 46.95 7.29 27.67
C LYS A 577 45.71 6.61 28.28
N VAL A 578 45.64 5.28 28.30
CA VAL A 578 44.59 4.53 29.01
C VAL A 578 45.10 4.22 30.42
N GLY A 579 44.84 5.12 31.36
CA GLY A 579 45.21 4.95 32.77
C GLY A 579 44.39 3.87 33.46
N ARG A 580 44.99 3.20 34.46
CA ARG A 580 44.22 2.49 35.49
C ARG A 580 43.50 3.52 36.39
N PRO A 581 42.31 3.22 36.92
CA PRO A 581 41.73 3.99 38.02
C PRO A 581 42.67 3.98 39.23
N SER A 582 42.74 5.12 39.93
CA SER A 582 43.44 5.26 41.21
C SER A 582 42.53 4.83 42.36
N LEU A 583 43.01 3.90 43.19
CA LEU A 583 42.45 3.56 44.50
C LEU A 583 43.59 3.53 45.54
N GLY A 584 43.23 3.67 46.81
CA GLY A 584 44.10 4.19 47.87
C GLY A 584 45.20 3.28 48.42
N GLU A 585 45.83 3.78 49.48
CA GLU A 585 47.05 3.25 50.10
C GLU A 585 46.81 1.97 50.91
N ASN A 586 47.74 1.00 50.83
CA ASN A 586 48.58 0.55 51.94
C ASN A 586 49.64 -0.48 51.46
N ALA A 587 50.48 -1.01 52.35
CA ALA A 587 51.86 -1.41 52.03
C ALA A 587 52.24 -2.91 52.16
N GLN A 588 53.52 -3.19 51.84
CA GLN A 588 54.39 -4.34 52.16
C GLN A 588 54.56 -5.54 51.19
N ASP A 589 55.85 -5.73 50.85
CA ASP A 589 56.66 -6.94 50.56
C ASP A 589 56.31 -8.03 49.52
N GLY A 590 57.39 -8.61 48.95
CA GLY A 590 57.39 -9.82 48.09
C GLY A 590 58.37 -9.75 46.90
N ASP A 591 59.46 -10.54 46.93
CA ASP A 591 60.57 -10.48 45.95
C ASP A 591 60.66 -11.73 45.01
N MET A 592 61.62 -11.69 44.07
CA MET A 592 62.31 -12.80 43.38
C MET A 592 61.84 -13.31 41.99
N SER A 593 62.29 -12.56 40.97
CA SER A 593 63.19 -13.08 39.91
C SER A 593 62.67 -13.87 38.67
N LYS A 594 63.56 -14.02 37.67
CA LYS A 594 63.40 -14.75 36.38
C LYS A 594 64.74 -15.40 35.98
N PRO A 595 64.76 -16.49 35.20
CA PRO A 595 65.30 -16.42 33.80
C PRO A 595 64.56 -17.36 32.80
N ALA A 596 64.31 -17.07 31.51
CA ALA A 596 65.20 -16.79 30.35
C ALA A 596 66.08 -18.01 29.92
N ARG A 597 66.05 -18.53 28.67
CA ARG A 597 66.76 -17.98 27.47
C ARG A 597 66.64 -18.83 26.16
N ARG A 598 66.71 -18.17 24.98
CA ARG A 598 67.29 -18.62 23.67
C ARG A 598 66.56 -19.78 22.89
N ARG A 599 66.78 -20.07 21.59
CA ARG A 599 67.72 -19.58 20.52
C ARG A 599 67.14 -19.67 19.06
N LYS A 600 67.86 -19.01 18.13
CA LYS A 600 67.81 -18.89 16.62
C LYS A 600 67.67 -20.24 15.82
N LYS A 601 67.47 -20.34 14.48
CA LYS A 601 67.92 -19.51 13.30
C LYS A 601 67.29 -19.99 11.93
N ARG A 602 67.08 -19.06 10.94
CA ARG A 602 67.26 -19.07 9.43
C ARG A 602 67.27 -20.40 8.57
N LYS A 603 67.02 -20.47 7.23
CA LYS A 603 66.84 -19.50 6.08
C LYS A 603 66.32 -20.18 4.75
N ALA A 604 65.59 -19.43 3.89
CA ALA A 604 65.59 -19.43 2.39
C ALA A 604 65.26 -20.77 1.60
N ILE A 605 65.07 -20.89 0.26
CA ILE A 605 65.59 -20.26 -1.01
C ILE A 605 64.55 -20.30 -2.20
N PHE A 606 64.80 -19.49 -3.26
CA PHE A 606 64.36 -19.38 -4.71
C PHE A 606 63.64 -20.58 -5.46
N VAL A 607 63.00 -20.47 -6.67
CA VAL A 607 62.54 -19.38 -7.60
C VAL A 607 61.71 -19.86 -8.85
N GLN A 608 61.17 -18.91 -9.66
CA GLN A 608 60.88 -18.90 -11.12
C GLN A 608 59.48 -19.19 -11.74
N LYS A 609 59.34 -18.77 -13.02
CA LYS A 609 58.13 -18.67 -13.89
C LYS A 609 58.22 -19.63 -15.09
N LYS A 610 57.08 -19.99 -15.71
CA LYS A 610 56.82 -19.69 -17.16
C LYS A 610 55.34 -19.81 -17.57
N ARG A 611 55.05 -19.72 -18.88
CA ARG A 611 53.78 -19.32 -19.53
C ARG A 611 53.62 -20.05 -20.88
N ARG A 612 52.42 -20.59 -21.20
CA ARG A 612 51.90 -20.70 -22.59
C ARG A 612 50.38 -21.01 -22.64
N THR A 613 49.86 -21.19 -23.86
CA THR A 613 48.46 -21.11 -24.33
C THR A 613 48.11 -22.29 -25.24
N SER A 614 46.82 -22.65 -25.45
CA SER A 614 46.13 -22.70 -26.78
C SER A 614 44.95 -23.72 -26.95
N ILE A 615 43.86 -23.26 -27.59
CA ILE A 615 43.01 -23.92 -28.63
C ILE A 615 41.95 -25.02 -28.27
N VAL A 616 40.68 -24.62 -28.49
CA VAL A 616 39.48 -25.24 -29.16
C VAL A 616 39.32 -26.77 -29.35
N GLY A 617 38.08 -27.25 -29.13
CA GLY A 617 37.46 -28.44 -29.76
C GLY A 617 35.93 -28.45 -29.61
N TYR A 618 35.18 -28.90 -30.64
CA TYR A 618 33.70 -29.06 -30.70
C TYR A 618 33.34 -30.54 -30.91
N HIS A 619 32.10 -30.98 -30.58
CA HIS A 619 31.34 -32.03 -31.32
C HIS A 619 29.90 -32.23 -30.74
N THR A 620 29.09 -33.05 -31.45
CA THR A 620 27.65 -33.37 -31.27
C THR A 620 27.44 -34.85 -31.71
N THR A 621 26.29 -35.55 -31.61
CA THR A 621 24.85 -35.25 -31.41
C THR A 621 24.30 -36.02 -30.15
N GLU A 622 23.17 -36.74 -30.00
CA GLU A 622 22.02 -37.20 -30.83
C GLU A 622 20.80 -37.65 -29.94
N SER A 623 19.73 -38.18 -30.55
CA SER A 623 18.57 -38.89 -29.96
C SER A 623 17.95 -39.80 -31.04
N PRO A 624 17.18 -40.89 -30.74
CA PRO A 624 15.70 -40.78 -30.86
C PRO A 624 14.82 -41.87 -30.14
N GLN A 625 13.50 -41.80 -30.38
CA GLN A 625 12.43 -42.84 -30.26
C GLN A 625 12.00 -43.32 -28.85
N VAL A 626 10.73 -43.59 -28.45
CA VAL A 626 9.34 -43.66 -29.02
C VAL A 626 8.71 -45.07 -28.92
N CYS A 627 7.51 -45.15 -28.31
CA CYS A 627 6.51 -46.22 -28.55
C CYS A 627 5.07 -45.67 -28.30
N GLN A 628 4.02 -46.40 -28.70
CA GLN A 628 2.64 -45.87 -28.81
C GLN A 628 1.53 -46.84 -28.33
N THR A 629 0.29 -46.30 -28.27
CA THR A 629 -1.05 -46.96 -28.35
C THR A 629 -1.72 -47.44 -27.05
N LYS A 630 -3.06 -47.44 -26.88
CA LYS A 630 -4.20 -46.74 -27.57
C LYS A 630 -5.50 -46.85 -26.73
N ASN A 631 -6.41 -45.85 -26.88
CA ASN A 631 -7.89 -45.95 -26.88
C ASN A 631 -8.64 -46.45 -25.59
N THR A 632 -9.89 -46.07 -25.27
CA THR A 632 -10.88 -45.11 -25.88
C THR A 632 -12.00 -44.71 -24.89
N HIS A 633 -12.67 -43.58 -25.15
CA HIS A 633 -13.97 -43.10 -24.63
C HIS A 633 -14.08 -42.78 -23.12
N SER A 634 -14.78 -41.71 -22.68
CA SER A 634 -15.38 -40.57 -23.43
C SER A 634 -15.61 -39.36 -22.51
N GLU A 635 -15.44 -38.16 -23.08
CA GLU A 635 -16.08 -36.83 -22.82
C GLU A 635 -16.87 -36.59 -21.51
N ILE A 636 -16.79 -35.43 -20.83
CA ILE A 636 -16.66 -34.04 -21.34
C ILE A 636 -15.82 -33.20 -20.35
N PHE A 637 -14.81 -32.41 -20.81
CA PHE A 637 -14.44 -31.08 -20.25
C PHE A 637 -13.24 -30.41 -20.97
N THR A 638 -13.54 -29.46 -21.87
CA THR A 638 -12.62 -28.43 -22.42
C THR A 638 -13.50 -27.34 -23.09
N CYS A 639 -13.08 -26.09 -23.30
CA CYS A 639 -11.73 -25.52 -23.39
C CYS A 639 -11.40 -24.46 -22.32
N ILE A 640 -10.09 -24.24 -22.13
CA ILE A 640 -9.49 -23.25 -21.23
C ILE A 640 -8.51 -22.39 -22.06
N SER A 641 -8.68 -21.06 -21.95
CA SER A 641 -7.64 -20.01 -21.96
C SER A 641 -6.70 -19.83 -23.17
N LEU A 642 -6.20 -18.59 -23.30
CA LEU A 642 -4.83 -18.31 -23.72
C LEU A 642 -4.12 -17.58 -22.56
N ALA A 643 -3.23 -18.27 -21.86
CA ALA A 643 -2.39 -17.73 -20.79
C ALA A 643 -1.01 -18.42 -20.81
N THR A 644 0.03 -17.70 -20.38
CA THR A 644 1.43 -18.07 -20.58
C THR A 644 1.96 -19.10 -19.56
N PRO A 645 3.08 -19.79 -19.84
CA PRO A 645 3.54 -20.95 -19.06
C PRO A 645 3.86 -20.71 -17.58
N GLU A 646 4.23 -19.48 -17.22
CA GLU A 646 4.67 -19.10 -15.87
C GLU A 646 3.55 -19.24 -14.83
N SER A 647 2.29 -19.08 -15.26
CA SER A 647 1.09 -19.25 -14.43
C SER A 647 1.00 -20.62 -13.72
N LYS A 648 1.65 -21.66 -14.24
CA LYS A 648 1.53 -23.04 -13.72
C LYS A 648 2.47 -23.38 -12.56
N GLN A 649 3.51 -22.60 -12.31
CA GLN A 649 4.32 -22.79 -11.08
C GLN A 649 3.68 -22.12 -9.87
N MET A 650 3.02 -20.97 -10.06
CA MET A 650 2.33 -20.24 -8.99
C MET A 650 1.24 -21.09 -8.30
N GLN A 651 0.48 -21.87 -9.07
CA GLN A 651 -0.62 -22.70 -8.56
C GLN A 651 -0.18 -23.88 -7.69
N ALA A 652 1.12 -24.25 -7.68
CA ALA A 652 1.63 -25.30 -6.81
C ALA A 652 1.79 -24.83 -5.35
N HIS A 653 2.19 -23.57 -5.13
CA HIS A 653 2.48 -23.03 -3.79
C HIS A 653 1.23 -22.73 -2.94
N ILE A 654 0.05 -22.59 -3.56
CA ILE A 654 -1.20 -22.18 -2.89
C ILE A 654 -1.76 -23.26 -1.93
N ARG A 655 -1.17 -24.46 -1.87
CA ARG A 655 -1.67 -25.60 -1.08
C ARG A 655 -1.08 -25.78 0.32
N GLU A 656 -0.04 -25.05 0.71
CA GLU A 656 0.72 -25.35 1.95
C GLU A 656 0.40 -24.43 3.15
N ASP A 657 -0.36 -23.34 2.98
CA ASP A 657 -0.46 -22.26 3.98
C ASP A 657 -1.84 -22.16 4.71
N ARG A 658 -2.40 -23.31 5.12
CA ARG A 658 -3.58 -23.34 5.99
C ARG A 658 -3.17 -23.31 7.46
N LEU A 659 -3.59 -22.28 8.19
CA LEU A 659 -3.43 -22.21 9.65
C LEU A 659 -4.24 -23.32 10.33
N VAL A 660 -3.58 -24.06 11.21
CA VAL A 660 -4.15 -25.07 12.11
C VAL A 660 -4.07 -24.49 13.53
N LEU A 661 -5.08 -24.74 14.37
CA LEU A 661 -5.17 -24.18 15.72
C LEU A 661 -5.29 -25.32 16.74
N GLU A 662 -4.46 -25.29 17.78
CA GLU A 662 -4.44 -26.35 18.79
C GLU A 662 -5.62 -26.28 19.78
N THR A 663 -6.20 -25.09 19.95
CA THR A 663 -7.31 -24.79 20.89
C THR A 663 -8.29 -23.79 20.29
N ASN A 664 -9.52 -23.78 20.81
CA ASN A 664 -10.62 -22.93 20.35
C ASN A 664 -10.41 -21.44 20.74
N PRO A 665 -10.35 -20.49 19.78
CA PRO A 665 -10.21 -19.07 20.09
C PRO A 665 -11.31 -18.42 20.92
N LEU A 666 -12.51 -19.00 21.03
CA LEU A 666 -13.52 -18.50 21.97
C LEU A 666 -13.12 -18.70 23.45
N GLU A 667 -12.20 -19.63 23.72
CA GLU A 667 -11.66 -19.96 25.04
C GLU A 667 -10.23 -19.41 25.26
N TRP A 668 -9.67 -18.68 24.28
CA TRP A 668 -8.33 -18.09 24.40
C TRP A 668 -8.33 -16.92 25.38
N SER A 669 -7.46 -17.00 26.39
CA SER A 669 -7.16 -15.86 27.26
C SER A 669 -6.31 -14.82 26.50
N VAL A 670 -6.16 -13.64 27.10
CA VAL A 670 -5.23 -12.61 26.62
C VAL A 670 -3.80 -13.15 26.46
N SER A 671 -3.37 -14.11 27.28
CA SER A 671 -2.04 -14.74 27.11
C SER A 671 -1.96 -15.56 25.83
N ASP A 672 -2.98 -16.37 25.53
CA ASP A 672 -3.01 -17.23 24.34
C ASP A 672 -3.06 -16.38 23.05
N VAL A 673 -3.79 -15.26 23.08
CA VAL A 673 -3.79 -14.26 21.99
C VAL A 673 -2.41 -13.61 21.83
N VAL A 674 -1.77 -13.20 22.93
CA VAL A 674 -0.44 -12.57 22.92
C VAL A 674 0.63 -13.53 22.40
N ASP A 675 0.61 -14.80 22.83
CA ASP A 675 1.51 -15.84 22.35
C ASP A 675 1.26 -16.18 20.87
N PHE A 676 -0.01 -16.25 20.43
CA PHE A 676 -0.35 -16.39 19.01
C PHE A 676 0.20 -15.23 18.18
N ILE A 677 -0.10 -13.96 18.54
CA ILE A 677 0.38 -12.79 17.78
C ILE A 677 1.92 -12.75 17.77
N THR A 678 2.57 -13.12 18.87
CA THR A 678 4.04 -13.24 18.98
C THR A 678 4.64 -14.30 18.03
N SER A 679 3.87 -15.32 17.63
CA SER A 679 4.30 -16.31 16.64
C SER A 679 4.20 -15.85 15.17
N THR A 680 3.52 -14.72 14.90
CA THR A 680 3.29 -14.19 13.55
C THR A 680 4.28 -13.10 13.13
N ASP A 681 4.18 -12.60 11.90
CA ASP A 681 4.87 -11.38 11.44
C ASP A 681 4.42 -10.11 12.21
N CYS A 682 3.29 -10.17 12.91
CA CYS A 682 2.74 -9.10 13.73
C CYS A 682 3.26 -9.11 15.19
N ALA A 683 4.32 -9.87 15.51
CA ALA A 683 4.84 -10.03 16.87
C ALA A 683 5.19 -8.72 17.60
N SER A 684 5.52 -7.64 16.89
CA SER A 684 5.73 -6.30 17.46
C SER A 684 4.46 -5.70 18.10
N LEU A 685 3.28 -6.18 17.72
CA LEU A 685 1.98 -5.69 18.18
C LEU A 685 1.45 -6.45 19.39
N ALA A 686 2.01 -7.63 19.73
CA ALA A 686 1.53 -8.49 20.82
C ALA A 686 1.44 -7.76 22.18
N LYS A 687 2.35 -6.81 22.43
CA LYS A 687 2.31 -5.96 23.64
C LYS A 687 1.03 -5.11 23.73
N ILE A 688 0.47 -4.67 22.61
CA ILE A 688 -0.78 -3.89 22.59
C ILE A 688 -1.97 -4.78 22.97
N PHE A 689 -2.02 -6.02 22.48
CA PHE A 689 -3.04 -6.99 22.89
C PHE A 689 -3.01 -7.26 24.40
N GLN A 690 -1.81 -7.30 25.00
CA GLN A 690 -1.65 -7.42 26.45
C GLN A 690 -2.03 -6.15 27.22
N GLU A 691 -1.76 -4.95 26.68
CA GLU A 691 -2.09 -3.67 27.33
C GLU A 691 -3.56 -3.25 27.18
N GLN A 692 -4.27 -3.81 26.20
CA GLN A 692 -5.70 -3.57 25.92
C GLN A 692 -6.61 -4.74 26.36
N ASP A 693 -6.06 -5.71 27.10
CA ASP A 693 -6.79 -6.87 27.68
C ASP A 693 -7.60 -7.69 26.63
N ILE A 694 -7.03 -7.87 25.43
CA ILE A 694 -7.73 -8.45 24.28
C ILE A 694 -7.70 -9.98 24.33
N ASP A 695 -8.80 -10.57 24.78
CA ASP A 695 -9.04 -12.02 24.72
C ASP A 695 -9.39 -12.50 23.30
N GLY A 696 -9.55 -13.82 23.13
CA GLY A 696 -9.84 -14.41 21.83
C GLY A 696 -11.23 -14.09 21.28
N GLN A 697 -12.20 -13.74 22.13
CA GLN A 697 -13.52 -13.31 21.69
C GLN A 697 -13.43 -11.88 21.12
N ALA A 698 -12.72 -10.98 21.81
CA ALA A 698 -12.41 -9.64 21.32
C ALA A 698 -11.57 -9.69 20.03
N LEU A 699 -10.56 -10.56 19.94
CA LEU A 699 -9.75 -10.80 18.74
C LEU A 699 -10.61 -11.10 17.50
N LEU A 700 -11.62 -11.95 17.64
CA LEU A 700 -12.54 -12.32 16.56
C LEU A 700 -13.51 -11.18 16.15
N LEU A 701 -13.72 -10.18 17.01
CA LEU A 701 -14.54 -9.00 16.72
C LEU A 701 -13.77 -7.86 16.04
N LEU A 702 -12.43 -7.92 16.02
CA LEU A 702 -11.60 -6.88 15.42
C LEU A 702 -11.77 -6.78 13.89
N THR A 703 -11.77 -5.53 13.44
CA THR A 703 -11.93 -5.10 12.04
C THR A 703 -10.94 -3.98 11.72
N LEU A 704 -10.59 -3.78 10.45
CA LEU A 704 -9.57 -2.78 10.07
C LEU A 704 -9.80 -1.38 10.68
N PRO A 705 -11.03 -0.80 10.70
CA PRO A 705 -11.25 0.49 11.35
C PRO A 705 -10.96 0.48 12.86
N THR A 706 -11.43 -0.53 13.60
CA THR A 706 -11.18 -0.63 15.06
C THR A 706 -9.72 -0.93 15.38
N VAL A 707 -9.02 -1.70 14.54
CA VAL A 707 -7.58 -1.95 14.67
C VAL A 707 -6.76 -0.68 14.41
N GLN A 708 -7.19 0.19 13.49
CA GLN A 708 -6.50 1.47 13.27
C GLN A 708 -6.83 2.52 14.36
N GLU A 709 -8.12 2.68 14.72
CA GLU A 709 -8.59 3.72 15.63
C GLU A 709 -8.32 3.41 17.10
N CYS A 710 -8.53 2.17 17.56
CA CYS A 710 -8.42 1.81 18.97
C CYS A 710 -7.01 1.36 19.38
N MET A 711 -6.11 1.09 18.43
CA MET A 711 -4.73 0.65 18.69
C MET A 711 -3.65 1.61 18.15
N ASP A 712 -4.04 2.75 17.56
CA ASP A 712 -3.14 3.73 16.91
C ASP A 712 -2.21 3.11 15.85
N LEU A 713 -2.75 2.15 15.06
CA LEU A 713 -1.95 1.40 14.09
C LEU A 713 -1.98 2.03 12.70
N LYS A 714 -0.77 2.30 12.19
CA LYS A 714 -0.52 2.57 10.77
C LYS A 714 -1.11 1.46 9.90
N LEU A 715 -1.57 1.80 8.69
CA LEU A 715 -2.26 0.87 7.79
C LEU A 715 -1.49 -0.45 7.57
N GLY A 716 -0.22 -0.39 7.17
CA GLY A 716 0.56 -1.60 6.84
C GLY A 716 0.52 -2.64 7.97
N PRO A 717 0.93 -2.30 9.20
CA PRO A 717 0.72 -3.12 10.39
C PRO A 717 -0.75 -3.52 10.63
N ALA A 718 -1.72 -2.62 10.46
CA ALA A 718 -3.14 -2.92 10.69
C ALA A 718 -3.72 -3.94 9.68
N ILE A 719 -3.33 -3.87 8.40
CA ILE A 719 -3.71 -4.85 7.36
C ILE A 719 -3.03 -6.19 7.63
N LYS A 720 -1.72 -6.21 7.93
CA LYS A 720 -0.98 -7.43 8.30
C LYS A 720 -1.66 -8.12 9.50
N LEU A 721 -2.03 -7.34 10.52
CA LEU A 721 -2.75 -7.82 11.71
C LEU A 721 -4.16 -8.33 11.38
N CYS A 722 -4.95 -7.59 10.61
CA CYS A 722 -6.27 -8.04 10.17
C CYS A 722 -6.20 -9.32 9.33
N HIS A 723 -5.15 -9.50 8.53
CA HIS A 723 -4.91 -10.74 7.79
C HIS A 723 -4.64 -11.94 8.72
N GLN A 724 -3.83 -11.76 9.77
CA GLN A 724 -3.63 -12.82 10.77
C GLN A 724 -4.92 -13.12 11.56
N ILE A 725 -5.69 -12.09 11.94
CA ILE A 725 -7.00 -12.25 12.57
C ILE A 725 -7.97 -13.02 11.67
N GLU A 726 -7.97 -12.76 10.36
CA GLU A 726 -8.83 -13.47 9.41
C GLU A 726 -8.37 -14.92 9.19
N ARG A 727 -7.06 -15.21 9.22
CA ARG A 727 -6.54 -16.60 9.29
C ARG A 727 -7.02 -17.31 10.55
N VAL A 728 -7.02 -16.66 11.72
CA VAL A 728 -7.57 -17.23 12.96
C VAL A 728 -9.06 -17.48 12.86
N LYS A 729 -9.86 -16.53 12.34
CA LYS A 729 -11.31 -16.70 12.11
C LYS A 729 -11.57 -17.92 11.23
N VAL A 730 -10.98 -17.99 10.04
CA VAL A 730 -11.16 -19.12 9.09
C VAL A 730 -10.74 -20.44 9.71
N ALA A 731 -9.62 -20.47 10.44
CA ALA A 731 -9.13 -21.67 11.10
C ALA A 731 -10.04 -22.09 12.28
N PHE A 732 -10.56 -21.15 13.07
CA PHE A 732 -11.55 -21.41 14.12
C PHE A 732 -12.81 -22.08 13.56
N TYR A 733 -13.43 -21.49 12.54
CA TYR A 733 -14.64 -22.06 11.94
C TYR A 733 -14.38 -23.46 11.36
N SER A 734 -13.23 -23.68 10.70
CA SER A 734 -12.87 -24.97 10.11
C SER A 734 -12.56 -26.08 11.12
N GLN A 735 -12.36 -25.78 12.41
CA GLN A 735 -11.89 -26.76 13.41
C GLN A 735 -12.81 -26.91 14.63
N PHE A 736 -13.50 -25.84 15.05
CA PHE A 736 -14.23 -25.80 16.34
C PHE A 736 -15.69 -25.34 16.25
N ALA A 737 -16.19 -24.89 15.08
CA ALA A 737 -17.53 -24.30 14.96
C ALA A 737 -18.60 -25.19 14.31
N ASN A 738 -18.29 -26.47 14.05
CA ASN A 738 -19.25 -27.47 13.58
C ASN A 738 -20.23 -27.85 14.70
#